data_AF-A0A424KZU0-F1
#
_entry.id   AF-A0A424KZU0-F1
#
_cell.length_a   1.000
_cell.length_b   1.000
_cell.length_c   1.000
_cell.angle_alpha   90.00
_cell.angle_beta   90.00
_cell.angle_gamma   90.00
#
_symmetry.space_group_name_H-M   'P 1'
#
loop_
_entity.id
_entity.type
_entity.pdbx_description
1 polymer ?
#
loop_
_entity_poly.entity_id
_entity_poly.type
_entity_poly.pdbx_seq_one_letter_code
_entity_poly.pdbx_strand_id
1 'polypeptide(L)'
;MEHDKGFTGTIGRTVAESTSSWANAAPPARPNVVVVLLDDVGYSQFGCYGSAIETPALNGLAAGGIRYSNFHVTPFCSPTRACLLTGRNHHAVGMGRVSNMFNGYPNTRGIVTRDAANLAEILRPHGYSNLAVGKWHLAASEFTSPAGPYDHWPLRRGFDRFYGFMDGETNQWSPELIVGNERVDPPGDDYHLSEGLVDTANLWLRQHVSSAPEIPFFLYVSFGAAHSPHHAPRDFIEKYAGRFDHGWDVERDLTLRRQRESGLNEIEQLPPPNPNVQRWADLDADEQRMAARFQEVFAGFLDHTDVQIARLIAQLDAIGVLDNTIVLALSDNGASGEGGPHGTFDRERGRGGPQPSVAENLARYDDIGGPLTWNHYPFGWAMAGNTPYKRYKGNTHSGGVRAPFIVHWPAGVTPDARPRTQFCHAVDVVPTLLDVLGVDPPEVVGGFDQEPMHGESFAVTFTDADAPEPKDTQYFEALGHRAIWHDGWKAVTFHTFGADYDDDSWELYDLRADPNELHDLAGAEPERLRRLLDLWWGEAERYGVLPLDDFSRGLDPIPVPERVVLYDGAVLPCVPRGGLQVRGMSHRMTVRFDRVNTTQGGVIVASGGRFGGWALFVHDNRLHYTTNDFGERGRVVSDRVLPTGPIVVRVDVVRTDTDAAYVRFFVNDEPAGAATLSPFRNRYFANEPTTVGRDTQTPVDDLYEVPNDFSGDLIDVTIDVFGGEHLDQRTLIEEIMRSQ
;
A
#
# COMPACT_ATOMS: atom_id res chain seq x y z
N MET A 1 -11.73 26.96 24.72
CA MET A 1 -11.25 27.69 23.53
C MET A 1 -9.80 28.08 23.80
N GLU A 2 -8.86 27.59 23.00
CA GLU A 2 -7.41 27.82 23.24
C GLU A 2 -6.97 29.27 23.06
N HIS A 3 -7.79 30.10 22.40
CA HIS A 3 -7.53 31.53 22.18
C HIS A 3 -7.30 32.32 23.48
N ASP A 4 -7.88 31.89 24.61
CA ASP A 4 -7.77 32.61 25.88
C ASP A 4 -6.43 32.37 26.59
N LYS A 5 -5.72 31.27 26.27
CA LYS A 5 -4.45 30.91 26.95
C LYS A 5 -3.27 31.80 26.54
N GLY A 6 -3.39 32.55 25.43
CA GLY A 6 -2.38 33.47 24.92
C GLY A 6 -2.76 34.95 24.99
N PHE A 7 -3.86 35.29 25.66
CA PHE A 7 -4.31 36.66 25.81
C PHE A 7 -3.37 37.43 26.76
N THR A 8 -2.64 38.39 26.22
CA THR A 8 -1.75 39.30 26.97
C THR A 8 -2.38 40.67 27.20
N GLY A 9 -3.61 40.86 26.75
CA GLY A 9 -4.40 42.06 26.99
C GLY A 9 -4.94 42.14 28.42
N THR A 10 -5.82 43.10 28.66
CA THR A 10 -6.53 43.29 29.92
C THR A 10 -8.02 43.31 29.66
N ILE A 11 -8.81 42.67 30.52
CA ILE A 11 -10.28 42.65 30.41
C ILE A 11 -10.86 43.53 31.52
N GLY A 12 -11.35 44.72 31.14
CA GLY A 12 -12.13 45.60 31.98
C GLY A 12 -13.64 45.39 31.84
N ARG A 13 -14.46 46.23 32.47
CA ARG A 13 -15.93 46.09 32.45
C ARG A 13 -16.55 46.50 31.11
N THR A 14 -15.84 47.33 30.35
CA THR A 14 -16.24 47.80 29.02
C THR A 14 -15.07 47.64 28.06
N VAL A 15 -15.33 47.65 26.75
CA VAL A 15 -14.26 47.65 25.73
C VAL A 15 -13.28 48.81 25.96
N ALA A 16 -13.74 49.95 26.48
CA ALA A 16 -12.90 51.10 26.80
C ALA A 16 -11.97 50.87 28.01
N GLU A 17 -12.28 49.91 28.87
CA GLU A 17 -11.46 49.50 30.02
C GLU A 17 -10.61 48.26 29.71
N SER A 18 -10.73 47.70 28.51
CA SER A 18 -10.02 46.51 28.07
C SER A 18 -8.92 46.88 27.08
N THR A 19 -7.81 46.16 27.13
CA THR A 19 -6.83 46.12 26.02
C THR A 19 -6.97 44.79 25.31
N SER A 20 -7.26 44.82 24.01
CA SER A 20 -7.20 43.59 23.22
C SER A 20 -5.73 43.20 23.00
N SER A 21 -5.46 41.91 22.99
CA SER A 21 -4.23 41.35 22.42
C SER A 21 -4.62 40.36 21.34
N TRP A 22 -4.11 40.56 20.15
CA TRP A 22 -4.11 39.54 19.11
C TRP A 22 -2.81 38.76 19.29
N ALA A 23 -2.90 37.44 19.47
CA ALA A 23 -1.72 36.59 19.58
C ALA A 23 -0.98 36.61 18.21
N ASN A 24 -0.04 37.54 18.06
CA ASN A 24 0.81 37.69 16.88
C ASN A 24 2.20 37.13 17.15
N ALA A 25 2.29 35.88 17.61
CA ALA A 25 3.55 35.16 17.48
C ALA A 25 3.47 34.41 16.15
N ALA A 26 3.95 35.04 15.08
CA ALA A 26 4.33 34.27 13.91
C ALA A 26 5.26 33.15 14.42
N PRO A 27 4.98 31.87 14.12
CA PRO A 27 5.85 30.79 14.56
C PRO A 27 7.29 31.07 14.12
N PRO A 28 8.30 30.57 14.85
CA PRO A 28 9.69 30.68 14.41
C PRO A 28 9.78 30.24 12.95
N ALA A 29 10.60 30.92 12.14
CA ALA A 29 10.81 30.54 10.74
C ALA A 29 11.44 29.14 10.68
N ARG A 30 10.60 28.11 10.59
CA ARG A 30 10.98 26.71 10.46
C ARG A 30 10.83 26.29 9.00
N PRO A 31 11.65 25.35 8.50
CA PRO A 31 11.50 24.86 7.14
C PRO A 31 10.20 24.06 6.99
N ASN A 32 9.66 24.07 5.78
CA ASN A 32 8.60 23.13 5.40
C ASN A 32 9.21 21.72 5.29
N VAL A 33 8.36 20.70 5.40
CA VAL A 33 8.75 19.31 5.21
C VAL A 33 7.89 18.69 4.12
N VAL A 34 8.53 18.07 3.14
CA VAL A 34 7.87 17.28 2.10
C VAL A 34 8.49 15.90 2.10
N VAL A 35 7.66 14.87 2.26
CA VAL A 35 8.07 13.48 2.10
C VAL A 35 7.45 12.94 0.82
N VAL A 36 8.29 12.48 -0.10
CA VAL A 36 7.94 11.79 -1.33
C VAL A 36 8.26 10.31 -1.15
N LEU A 37 7.23 9.51 -0.89
CA LEU A 37 7.34 8.07 -0.67
C LEU A 37 6.82 7.31 -1.89
N LEU A 38 7.67 6.47 -2.48
CA LEU A 38 7.29 5.49 -3.49
C LEU A 38 7.07 4.11 -2.84
N ASP A 39 6.28 3.29 -3.50
CA ASP A 39 5.78 2.00 -3.04
C ASP A 39 6.41 0.89 -3.89
N ASP A 40 7.11 -0.07 -3.26
CA ASP A 40 7.78 -1.20 -3.93
C ASP A 40 8.88 -0.86 -4.95
N VAL A 41 9.51 0.32 -4.84
CA VAL A 41 10.63 0.69 -5.71
C VAL A 41 11.95 0.22 -5.10
N GLY A 42 12.63 -0.71 -5.76
CA GLY A 42 13.92 -1.26 -5.34
C GLY A 42 15.05 -0.24 -5.32
N TYR A 43 16.10 -0.59 -4.56
CA TYR A 43 17.27 0.25 -4.31
C TYR A 43 17.86 0.89 -5.57
N SER A 44 17.92 0.16 -6.68
CA SER A 44 18.56 0.59 -7.92
C SER A 44 17.61 1.01 -9.03
N GLN A 45 16.35 1.29 -8.70
CA GLN A 45 15.36 1.72 -9.69
C GLN A 45 15.30 3.24 -9.88
N PHE A 46 15.98 4.02 -9.01
CA PHE A 46 16.24 5.44 -9.26
C PHE A 46 17.46 5.61 -10.19
N GLY A 47 17.42 6.60 -11.08
CA GLY A 47 18.50 6.90 -12.01
C GLY A 47 19.81 7.23 -11.28
N CYS A 48 19.73 8.04 -10.23
CA CYS A 48 20.84 8.37 -9.34
C CYS A 48 21.29 7.19 -8.45
N TYR A 49 20.61 6.03 -8.55
CA TYR A 49 21.01 4.76 -7.97
C TYR A 49 21.43 3.70 -9.02
N GLY A 50 21.66 4.14 -10.26
CA GLY A 50 22.17 3.32 -11.35
C GLY A 50 21.12 2.67 -12.23
N SER A 51 19.85 3.08 -12.13
CA SER A 51 18.76 2.59 -12.98
C SER A 51 18.93 2.98 -14.46
N ALA A 52 18.40 2.14 -15.36
CA ALA A 52 18.18 2.53 -16.76
C ALA A 52 16.90 3.37 -16.94
N ILE A 53 16.02 3.42 -15.94
CA ILE A 53 14.74 4.12 -16.00
C ILE A 53 14.98 5.62 -15.84
N GLU A 54 14.33 6.43 -16.66
CA GLU A 54 14.47 7.88 -16.61
C GLU A 54 13.68 8.43 -15.42
N THR A 55 14.42 9.00 -14.47
CA THR A 55 13.88 9.64 -13.25
C THR A 55 14.56 11.00 -13.01
N PRO A 56 14.46 11.93 -13.98
CA PRO A 56 15.15 13.22 -13.93
C PRO A 56 14.81 14.06 -12.68
N ALA A 57 13.60 13.98 -12.12
CA ALA A 57 13.24 14.73 -10.91
C ALA A 57 14.00 14.20 -9.68
N LEU A 58 14.00 12.89 -9.46
CA LEU A 58 14.78 12.25 -8.40
C LEU A 58 16.29 12.49 -8.59
N ASN A 59 16.78 12.44 -9.84
CA ASN A 59 18.16 12.78 -10.16
C ASN A 59 18.50 14.24 -9.80
N GLY A 60 17.58 15.17 -10.09
CA GLY A 60 17.71 16.58 -9.74
C GLY A 60 17.74 16.80 -8.24
N LEU A 61 16.86 16.14 -7.48
CA LEU A 61 16.87 16.20 -6.02
C LEU A 61 18.19 15.67 -5.44
N ALA A 62 18.71 14.56 -5.95
CA ALA A 62 19.99 14.02 -5.51
C ALA A 62 21.16 14.94 -5.87
N ALA A 63 21.15 15.54 -7.06
CA ALA A 63 22.19 16.45 -7.52
C ALA A 63 22.19 17.81 -6.79
N GLY A 64 21.02 18.28 -6.36
CA GLY A 64 20.83 19.48 -5.54
C GLY A 64 20.86 19.22 -4.03
N GLY A 65 21.16 18.00 -3.61
CA GLY A 65 21.10 17.57 -2.22
C GLY A 65 22.15 16.53 -1.89
N ILE A 66 21.75 15.52 -1.11
CA ILE A 66 22.57 14.37 -0.73
C ILE A 66 21.77 13.08 -0.86
N ARG A 67 22.47 11.97 -1.09
CA ARG A 67 21.88 10.62 -1.21
C ARG A 67 22.56 9.66 -0.25
N TYR A 68 21.82 8.66 0.23
CA TYR A 68 22.30 7.66 1.18
C TYR A 68 22.47 6.31 0.47
N SER A 69 23.65 5.72 0.57
CA SER A 69 23.89 4.35 0.09
C SER A 69 23.60 3.30 1.16
N ASN A 70 23.52 3.72 2.43
CA ASN A 70 23.35 2.83 3.57
C ASN A 70 22.01 3.02 4.34
N PHE A 71 20.94 3.47 3.68
CA PHE A 71 19.61 3.66 4.29
C PHE A 71 18.76 2.37 4.26
N HIS A 72 18.00 2.16 5.34
CA HIS A 72 17.19 0.97 5.56
C HIS A 72 15.75 1.29 5.90
N VAL A 73 14.89 0.35 5.53
CA VAL A 73 13.47 0.31 5.80
C VAL A 73 13.11 -1.08 6.32
N THR A 74 11.84 -1.28 6.67
CA THR A 74 11.34 -2.64 6.91
C THR A 74 11.05 -3.31 5.56
N PRO A 75 10.91 -4.64 5.49
CA PRO A 75 10.66 -5.31 4.22
C PRO A 75 9.19 -5.24 3.74
N PHE A 76 8.35 -4.41 4.37
CA PHE A 76 6.94 -4.20 4.01
C PHE A 76 6.49 -2.75 4.17
N CYS A 77 5.46 -2.39 3.41
CA CYS A 77 4.92 -1.03 3.31
C CYS A 77 4.35 -0.48 4.62
N SER A 78 3.30 -1.08 5.22
CA SER A 78 2.73 -0.56 6.49
C SER A 78 3.77 -0.46 7.62
N PRO A 79 4.62 -1.49 7.86
CA PRO A 79 5.64 -1.40 8.89
C PRO A 79 6.66 -0.28 8.66
N THR A 80 7.10 -0.03 7.42
CA THR A 80 7.98 1.10 7.10
C THR A 80 7.29 2.44 7.32
N ARG A 81 6.03 2.58 6.89
CA ARG A 81 5.24 3.80 7.09
C ARG A 81 5.07 4.13 8.56
N ALA A 82 4.84 3.11 9.39
CA ALA A 82 4.78 3.26 10.84
C ALA A 82 6.12 3.77 11.40
N CYS A 83 7.25 3.19 10.98
CA CYS A 83 8.58 3.67 11.38
C CYS A 83 8.82 5.12 10.95
N LEU A 84 8.55 5.43 9.68
CA LEU A 84 8.79 6.72 9.03
C LEU A 84 8.00 7.86 9.67
N LEU A 85 6.76 7.59 10.10
CA LEU A 85 5.88 8.62 10.67
C LEU A 85 5.98 8.72 12.20
N THR A 86 6.50 7.70 12.90
CA THR A 86 6.53 7.70 14.38
C THR A 86 7.93 7.75 14.99
N GLY A 87 8.98 7.43 14.23
CA GLY A 87 10.33 7.30 14.75
C GLY A 87 10.55 6.07 15.65
N ARG A 88 9.64 5.08 15.57
CA ARG A 88 9.62 3.92 16.45
C ARG A 88 9.52 2.62 15.67
N ASN A 89 10.18 1.58 16.17
CA ASN A 89 10.13 0.23 15.59
C ASN A 89 8.69 -0.27 15.43
N HIS A 90 8.42 -0.84 14.25
CA HIS A 90 7.07 -1.17 13.79
C HIS A 90 6.33 -2.19 14.68
N HIS A 91 7.04 -3.14 15.31
CA HIS A 91 6.43 -4.10 16.24
C HIS A 91 5.90 -3.42 17.50
N ALA A 92 6.70 -2.54 18.12
CA ALA A 92 6.34 -1.86 19.35
C ALA A 92 5.05 -1.05 19.19
N VAL A 93 4.86 -0.45 18.00
CA VAL A 93 3.70 0.38 17.72
C VAL A 93 2.49 -0.38 17.15
N GLY A 94 2.57 -1.70 17.00
CA GLY A 94 1.46 -2.56 16.56
C GLY A 94 1.37 -2.86 15.06
N MET A 95 2.45 -2.62 14.32
CA MET A 95 2.58 -2.80 12.87
C MET A 95 3.67 -3.82 12.49
N GLY A 96 3.66 -5.01 13.10
CA GLY A 96 4.57 -6.12 12.78
C GLY A 96 4.40 -6.67 11.35
N ARG A 97 3.25 -6.42 10.73
CA ARG A 97 2.89 -6.85 9.36
C ARG A 97 2.15 -5.73 8.64
N VAL A 98 1.79 -5.97 7.38
CA VAL A 98 0.84 -5.10 6.67
C VAL A 98 -0.48 -5.00 7.44
N SER A 99 -1.14 -3.84 7.40
CA SER A 99 -2.30 -3.54 8.27
C SER A 99 -3.47 -4.50 8.10
N ASN A 100 -3.57 -5.15 6.94
CA ASN A 100 -4.60 -6.13 6.60
C ASN A 100 -4.34 -7.55 7.17
N MET A 101 -3.16 -7.82 7.74
CA MET A 101 -2.73 -9.14 8.23
C MET A 101 -2.55 -9.20 9.75
N PHE A 102 -3.40 -8.50 10.49
CA PHE A 102 -3.40 -8.51 11.95
C PHE A 102 -3.99 -9.83 12.50
N ASN A 103 -3.47 -10.30 13.62
CA ASN A 103 -3.77 -11.62 14.20
C ASN A 103 -4.12 -11.54 15.70
N GLY A 104 -4.47 -10.34 16.19
CA GLY A 104 -4.92 -10.12 17.56
C GLY A 104 -3.80 -9.94 18.61
N TYR A 105 -2.53 -10.15 18.26
CA TYR A 105 -1.42 -9.82 19.16
C TYR A 105 -1.14 -8.31 19.19
N PRO A 106 -0.61 -7.78 20.32
CA PRO A 106 -0.24 -6.38 20.44
C PRO A 106 0.67 -5.82 19.35
N ASN A 107 1.62 -6.62 18.88
CA ASN A 107 2.61 -6.22 17.88
C ASN A 107 2.06 -6.21 16.44
N THR A 108 0.89 -6.80 16.22
CA THR A 108 0.25 -6.98 14.91
C THR A 108 -1.23 -6.67 15.04
N ARG A 109 -1.54 -5.45 15.50
CA ARG A 109 -2.92 -4.91 15.64
C ARG A 109 -3.47 -4.35 14.33
N GLY A 110 -2.59 -4.07 13.35
CA GLY A 110 -2.96 -3.43 12.08
C GLY A 110 -3.23 -1.92 12.19
N ILE A 111 -2.97 -1.35 13.36
CA ILE A 111 -3.09 0.07 13.67
C ILE A 111 -1.91 0.51 14.54
N VAL A 112 -1.46 1.75 14.35
CA VAL A 112 -0.42 2.36 15.19
C VAL A 112 -1.01 2.77 16.54
N THR A 113 -0.39 2.39 17.66
CA THR A 113 -0.80 2.83 19.01
C THR A 113 -0.86 4.37 19.15
N ARG A 114 -1.63 4.87 20.11
CA ARG A 114 -1.69 6.30 20.46
C ARG A 114 -0.49 6.77 21.29
N ASP A 115 0.23 5.82 21.87
CA ASP A 115 1.49 6.06 22.60
C ASP A 115 2.67 6.34 21.65
N ALA A 116 2.41 6.26 20.34
CA ALA A 116 3.34 6.58 19.26
C ALA A 116 2.69 7.58 18.30
N ALA A 117 2.70 8.84 18.69
CA ALA A 117 2.20 9.95 17.89
C ALA A 117 2.93 10.02 16.55
N ASN A 118 2.16 10.28 15.49
CA ASN A 118 2.71 10.57 14.18
C ASN A 118 3.41 11.93 14.18
N LEU A 119 4.37 12.14 13.28
CA LEU A 119 5.06 13.42 13.09
C LEU A 119 4.07 14.57 12.91
N ALA A 120 2.98 14.38 12.16
CA ALA A 120 1.94 15.40 12.02
C ALA A 120 1.29 15.78 13.37
N GLU A 121 1.04 14.81 14.25
CA GLU A 121 0.51 15.07 15.60
C GLU A 121 1.52 15.84 16.45
N ILE A 122 2.81 15.53 16.31
CA ILE A 122 3.91 16.22 16.99
C ILE A 122 4.06 17.66 16.46
N LEU A 123 3.98 17.89 15.15
CA LEU A 123 4.20 19.20 14.53
C LEU A 123 3.01 20.17 14.66
N ARG A 124 1.78 19.65 14.84
CA ARG A 124 0.56 20.46 15.00
C ARG A 124 0.69 21.56 16.08
N PRO A 125 1.11 21.28 17.34
CA PRO A 125 1.30 22.33 18.35
C PRO A 125 2.41 23.34 18.02
N HIS A 126 3.29 23.04 17.06
CA HIS A 126 4.31 23.96 16.55
C HIS A 126 3.83 24.79 15.36
N GLY A 127 2.53 24.76 15.06
CA GLY A 127 1.90 25.61 14.06
C GLY A 127 1.95 25.06 12.63
N TYR A 128 2.38 23.82 12.41
CA TYR A 128 2.41 23.25 11.06
C TYR A 128 0.99 23.02 10.53
N SER A 129 0.79 23.34 9.25
CA SER A 129 -0.32 22.80 8.46
C SER A 129 0.07 21.43 7.90
N ASN A 130 -0.65 20.38 8.26
CA ASN A 130 -0.30 19.01 7.93
C ASN A 130 -1.19 18.50 6.80
N LEU A 131 -0.59 18.13 5.67
CA LEU A 131 -1.26 17.69 4.45
C LEU A 131 -0.79 16.28 4.09
N ALA A 132 -1.70 15.41 3.70
CA ALA A 132 -1.35 14.07 3.20
C ALA A 132 -2.07 13.78 1.87
N VAL A 133 -1.33 13.25 0.90
CA VAL A 133 -1.90 12.69 -0.32
C VAL A 133 -1.37 11.27 -0.59
N GLY A 134 -2.25 10.38 -1.02
CA GLY A 134 -1.93 9.04 -1.51
C GLY A 134 -2.15 7.91 -0.51
N LYS A 135 -1.29 6.88 -0.57
CA LYS A 135 -1.44 5.64 0.21
C LYS A 135 -1.28 5.90 1.71
N TRP A 136 -2.29 5.54 2.50
CA TRP A 136 -2.20 5.59 3.97
C TRP A 136 -1.61 4.31 4.56
N HIS A 137 -2.32 3.19 4.41
CA HIS A 137 -1.91 1.84 4.82
C HIS A 137 -1.46 1.69 6.28
N LEU A 138 -2.03 2.49 7.18
CA LEU A 138 -1.83 2.43 8.64
C LEU A 138 -3.15 2.28 9.43
N ALA A 139 -4.21 1.89 8.73
CA ALA A 139 -5.48 1.48 9.31
C ALA A 139 -5.81 0.06 8.85
N ALA A 140 -6.20 -0.80 9.77
CA ALA A 140 -6.76 -2.10 9.44
C ALA A 140 -8.06 -1.90 8.67
N SER A 141 -8.33 -2.78 7.72
CA SER A 141 -9.42 -2.61 6.78
C SER A 141 -10.82 -2.80 7.39
N GLU A 142 -10.96 -3.37 8.60
CA GLU A 142 -12.24 -3.28 9.33
C GLU A 142 -12.56 -1.86 9.80
N PHE A 143 -11.55 -1.01 9.98
CA PHE A 143 -11.72 0.35 10.47
C PHE A 143 -11.89 1.36 9.34
N THR A 144 -12.06 0.88 8.09
CA THR A 144 -12.31 1.73 6.92
C THR A 144 -13.78 1.79 6.52
N SER A 145 -14.68 1.13 7.27
CA SER A 145 -16.12 1.21 7.01
C SER A 145 -16.70 2.60 7.32
N PRO A 146 -17.84 3.00 6.69
CA PRO A 146 -18.51 4.26 7.01
C PRO A 146 -18.99 4.38 8.47
N ALA A 147 -19.09 3.26 9.19
CA ALA A 147 -19.44 3.28 10.61
C ALA A 147 -18.27 3.73 11.51
N GLY A 148 -17.04 3.79 10.98
CA GLY A 148 -15.82 4.00 11.74
C GLY A 148 -15.39 2.77 12.54
N PRO A 149 -14.51 2.93 13.56
CA PRO A 149 -13.96 4.18 14.06
C PRO A 149 -12.94 4.84 13.11
N TYR A 150 -12.91 6.18 13.10
CA TYR A 150 -11.98 6.96 12.26
C TYR A 150 -10.65 7.27 12.94
N ASP A 151 -10.41 6.77 14.16
CA ASP A 151 -9.29 7.22 15.00
C ASP A 151 -7.90 6.93 14.41
N HIS A 152 -7.80 6.02 13.45
CA HIS A 152 -6.55 5.68 12.75
C HIS A 152 -6.51 6.21 11.31
N TRP A 153 -7.47 7.06 10.93
CA TRP A 153 -7.46 7.75 9.64
C TRP A 153 -6.55 8.98 9.70
N PRO A 154 -6.05 9.46 8.55
CA PRO A 154 -5.10 10.59 8.50
C PRO A 154 -5.53 11.81 9.33
N LEU A 155 -6.81 12.21 9.24
CA LEU A 155 -7.33 13.40 9.93
C LEU A 155 -7.32 13.25 11.47
N ARG A 156 -7.35 12.01 11.96
CA ARG A 156 -7.29 11.68 13.39
C ARG A 156 -5.87 11.34 13.85
N ARG A 157 -4.90 11.40 12.93
CA ARG A 157 -3.46 11.17 13.13
C ARG A 157 -2.63 12.38 12.70
N GLY A 158 -3.16 13.58 12.99
CA GLY A 158 -2.44 14.84 12.92
C GLY A 158 -2.57 15.61 11.61
N PHE A 159 -3.03 14.97 10.53
CA PHE A 159 -3.25 15.66 9.26
C PHE A 159 -4.53 16.51 9.30
N ASP A 160 -4.50 17.63 8.58
CA ASP A 160 -5.63 18.55 8.44
C ASP A 160 -6.42 18.25 7.16
N ARG A 161 -5.76 17.70 6.13
CA ARG A 161 -6.36 17.32 4.85
C ARG A 161 -5.78 16.00 4.34
N PHE A 162 -6.63 15.19 3.72
CA PHE A 162 -6.26 13.91 3.12
C PHE A 162 -6.95 13.70 1.77
N TYR A 163 -6.19 13.20 0.79
CA TYR A 163 -6.68 12.80 -0.54
C TYR A 163 -5.91 11.56 -0.97
N GLY A 164 -6.53 10.39 -1.04
CA GLY A 164 -5.79 9.16 -1.30
C GLY A 164 -6.60 7.91 -1.07
N PHE A 165 -5.96 6.82 -0.64
CA PHE A 165 -6.59 5.53 -0.41
C PHE A 165 -6.03 4.86 0.84
N MET A 166 -6.82 3.96 1.45
CA MET A 166 -6.50 3.40 2.77
C MET A 166 -5.73 2.08 2.71
N ASP A 167 -6.03 1.24 1.72
CA ASP A 167 -5.48 -0.12 1.62
C ASP A 167 -4.03 -0.12 1.06
N GLY A 168 -3.44 -1.31 0.95
CA GLY A 168 -2.06 -1.53 0.55
C GLY A 168 -1.77 -1.34 -0.94
N GLU A 169 -2.80 -1.35 -1.78
CA GLU A 169 -2.66 -1.12 -3.22
C GLU A 169 -3.98 -0.59 -3.78
N THR A 170 -4.01 -0.09 -5.01
CA THR A 170 -5.27 0.30 -5.67
C THR A 170 -5.05 0.40 -7.17
N ASN A 171 -6.14 0.33 -7.96
CA ASN A 171 -6.08 0.56 -9.40
C ASN A 171 -5.70 2.02 -9.67
N GLN A 172 -4.76 2.28 -10.59
CA GLN A 172 -4.31 3.65 -10.84
C GLN A 172 -5.30 4.48 -11.68
N TRP A 173 -6.20 3.82 -12.41
CA TRP A 173 -7.24 4.44 -13.25
C TRP A 173 -8.58 4.55 -12.50
N SER A 174 -8.96 3.51 -11.74
CA SER A 174 -10.21 3.44 -10.97
C SER A 174 -9.96 3.21 -9.46
N PRO A 175 -9.24 4.10 -8.74
CA PRO A 175 -8.85 3.85 -7.35
C PRO A 175 -10.02 3.91 -6.36
N GLU A 176 -9.81 3.33 -5.18
CA GLU A 176 -10.65 3.55 -3.99
C GLU A 176 -10.29 4.89 -3.32
N LEU A 177 -10.87 5.98 -3.81
CA LEU A 177 -10.47 7.32 -3.44
C LEU A 177 -11.21 7.85 -2.19
N ILE A 178 -10.48 8.54 -1.32
CA ILE A 178 -10.97 9.18 -0.10
C ILE A 178 -10.53 10.64 -0.08
N VAL A 179 -11.45 11.52 0.31
CA VAL A 179 -11.19 12.94 0.60
C VAL A 179 -11.59 13.24 2.04
N GLY A 180 -10.63 13.62 2.87
CA GLY A 180 -10.84 13.74 4.31
C GLY A 180 -11.15 12.38 4.92
N ASN A 181 -12.41 12.19 5.35
CA ASN A 181 -12.93 10.93 5.86
C ASN A 181 -14.07 10.35 4.99
N GLU A 182 -14.29 10.93 3.81
CA GLU A 182 -15.37 10.54 2.91
C GLU A 182 -14.81 9.81 1.71
N ARG A 183 -15.44 8.68 1.37
CA ARG A 183 -15.13 7.98 0.12
C ARG A 183 -15.79 8.72 -1.04
N VAL A 184 -15.07 8.85 -2.15
CA VAL A 184 -15.55 9.54 -3.36
C VAL A 184 -15.31 8.67 -4.59
N ASP A 185 -16.12 8.88 -5.62
CA ASP A 185 -15.88 8.28 -6.93
C ASP A 185 -14.67 8.97 -7.60
N PRO A 186 -13.88 8.24 -8.41
CA PRO A 186 -12.81 8.84 -9.21
C PRO A 186 -13.40 9.85 -10.22
N PRO A 187 -12.65 10.91 -10.57
CA PRO A 187 -13.19 12.06 -11.32
C PRO A 187 -13.43 11.82 -12.83
N GLY A 188 -13.17 10.62 -13.38
CA GLY A 188 -13.49 10.24 -14.77
C GLY A 188 -12.49 9.27 -15.41
N ASP A 189 -12.73 8.88 -16.66
CA ASP A 189 -12.00 7.82 -17.39
C ASP A 189 -10.54 8.17 -17.74
N ASP A 190 -10.22 9.47 -17.85
CA ASP A 190 -8.86 9.96 -18.13
C ASP A 190 -8.02 10.15 -16.86
N TYR A 191 -8.53 9.74 -15.70
CA TYR A 191 -7.86 9.93 -14.42
C TYR A 191 -6.70 8.95 -14.24
N HIS A 192 -5.57 9.46 -13.75
CA HIS A 192 -4.50 8.63 -13.21
C HIS A 192 -4.13 9.09 -11.80
N LEU A 193 -4.02 8.14 -10.86
CA LEU A 193 -3.83 8.42 -9.44
C LEU A 193 -2.62 9.32 -9.17
N SER A 194 -1.43 9.01 -9.72
CA SER A 194 -0.24 9.86 -9.54
C SER A 194 -0.46 11.33 -9.93
N GLU A 195 -1.26 11.59 -10.97
CA GLU A 195 -1.59 12.95 -11.40
C GLU A 195 -2.55 13.62 -10.41
N GLY A 196 -3.62 12.91 -10.02
CA GLY A 196 -4.59 13.40 -9.05
C GLY A 196 -4.00 13.72 -7.67
N LEU A 197 -3.04 12.90 -7.20
CA LEU A 197 -2.31 13.16 -5.96
C LEU A 197 -1.54 14.48 -6.03
N VAL A 198 -0.78 14.69 -7.12
CA VAL A 198 0.06 15.89 -7.30
C VAL A 198 -0.78 17.13 -7.61
N ASP A 199 -1.85 17.01 -8.38
CA ASP A 199 -2.79 18.11 -8.64
C ASP A 199 -3.43 18.62 -7.34
N THR A 200 -3.84 17.68 -6.48
CA THR A 200 -4.43 17.99 -5.18
C THR A 200 -3.39 18.62 -4.24
N ALA A 201 -2.19 18.04 -4.13
CA ALA A 201 -1.12 18.61 -3.34
C ALA A 201 -0.76 20.03 -3.79
N ASN A 202 -0.60 20.25 -5.10
CA ASN A 202 -0.28 21.55 -5.68
C ASN A 202 -1.39 22.57 -5.42
N LEU A 203 -2.67 22.18 -5.51
CA LEU A 203 -3.78 23.04 -5.15
C LEU A 203 -3.71 23.45 -3.68
N TRP A 204 -3.48 22.51 -2.77
CA TRP A 204 -3.42 22.80 -1.34
C TRP A 204 -2.23 23.67 -0.97
N LEU A 205 -1.06 23.44 -1.58
CA LEU A 205 0.12 24.29 -1.41
C LEU A 205 -0.16 25.74 -1.85
N ARG A 206 -0.78 25.93 -3.02
CA ARG A 206 -1.17 27.27 -3.49
C ARG A 206 -2.18 27.93 -2.56
N GLN A 207 -3.17 27.18 -2.06
CA GLN A 207 -4.15 27.69 -1.10
C GLN A 207 -3.49 28.08 0.22
N HIS A 208 -2.61 27.24 0.75
CA HIS A 208 -1.87 27.45 1.99
C HIS A 208 -0.99 28.69 1.94
N VAL A 209 -0.10 28.80 0.94
CA VAL A 209 0.79 29.96 0.81
C VAL A 209 0.00 31.24 0.51
N SER A 210 -1.16 31.16 -0.15
CA SER A 210 -2.01 32.32 -0.38
C SER A 210 -2.71 32.83 0.90
N SER A 211 -3.02 31.94 1.85
CA SER A 211 -3.76 32.29 3.06
C SER A 211 -2.85 32.59 4.26
N ALA A 212 -1.74 31.87 4.39
CA ALA A 212 -0.84 31.94 5.53
C ALA A 212 0.62 31.61 5.13
N PRO A 213 1.29 32.48 4.35
CA PRO A 213 2.63 32.22 3.81
C PRO A 213 3.73 32.05 4.89
N GLU A 214 3.51 32.58 6.09
CA GLU A 214 4.41 32.46 7.24
C GLU A 214 4.25 31.15 8.03
N ILE A 215 3.17 30.40 7.80
CA ILE A 215 2.90 29.14 8.49
C ILE A 215 3.64 28.00 7.74
N PRO A 216 4.50 27.21 8.38
CA PRO A 216 5.15 26.09 7.72
C PRO A 216 4.16 24.96 7.47
N PHE A 217 4.45 24.11 6.49
CA PHE A 217 3.65 22.91 6.21
C PHE A 217 4.47 21.62 6.27
N PHE A 218 3.79 20.53 6.62
CA PHE A 218 4.26 19.16 6.42
C PHE A 218 3.37 18.50 5.37
N LEU A 219 3.93 18.16 4.22
CA LEU A 219 3.25 17.46 3.14
C LEU A 219 3.79 16.04 3.00
N TYR A 220 2.96 15.05 3.30
CA TYR A 220 3.23 13.64 3.08
C TYR A 220 2.63 13.19 1.75
N VAL A 221 3.47 13.01 0.73
CA VAL A 221 3.10 12.52 -0.60
C VAL A 221 3.52 11.06 -0.70
N SER A 222 2.57 10.15 -0.51
CA SER A 222 2.82 8.73 -0.67
C SER A 222 2.15 8.20 -1.92
N PHE A 223 2.90 8.00 -2.99
CA PHE A 223 2.36 7.40 -4.20
C PHE A 223 1.92 5.94 -3.95
N GLY A 224 0.97 5.46 -4.76
CA GLY A 224 0.75 4.02 -4.96
C GLY A 224 1.72 3.45 -5.99
N ALA A 225 2.46 4.31 -6.69
CA ALA A 225 3.50 3.92 -7.63
C ALA A 225 4.79 3.53 -6.89
N ALA A 226 5.51 2.49 -7.30
CA ALA A 226 5.27 1.65 -8.48
C ALA A 226 4.69 0.26 -8.12
N HIS A 227 3.92 0.15 -7.03
CA HIS A 227 3.28 -1.10 -6.59
C HIS A 227 2.35 -1.66 -7.68
N SER A 228 2.06 -2.97 -7.63
CA SER A 228 1.00 -3.54 -8.46
C SER A 228 -0.35 -2.87 -8.20
N PRO A 229 -1.21 -2.75 -9.23
CA PRO A 229 -0.93 -3.08 -10.62
C PRO A 229 -0.03 -2.03 -11.28
N HIS A 230 0.96 -2.46 -12.06
CA HIS A 230 1.84 -1.51 -12.75
C HIS A 230 1.10 -0.86 -13.90
N HIS A 231 0.56 0.33 -13.69
CA HIS A 231 -0.28 1.05 -14.66
C HIS A 231 0.39 2.34 -15.10
N ALA A 232 0.42 2.61 -16.39
CA ALA A 232 1.01 3.83 -16.92
C ALA A 232 0.34 4.24 -18.23
N PRO A 233 0.31 5.54 -18.58
CA PRO A 233 -0.13 5.96 -19.90
C PRO A 233 0.73 5.31 -20.98
N ARG A 234 0.09 4.93 -22.10
CA ARG A 234 0.72 4.12 -23.15
C ARG A 234 2.02 4.75 -23.69
N ASP A 235 2.05 6.05 -23.90
CA ASP A 235 3.23 6.74 -24.43
C ASP A 235 4.45 6.63 -23.51
N PHE A 236 4.24 6.55 -22.18
CA PHE A 236 5.32 6.29 -21.23
C PHE A 236 5.83 4.86 -21.31
N ILE A 237 4.96 3.88 -21.56
CA ILE A 237 5.35 2.48 -21.73
C ILE A 237 6.16 2.32 -23.03
N GLU A 238 5.64 2.83 -24.15
CA GLU A 238 6.24 2.65 -25.47
C GLU A 238 7.61 3.35 -25.61
N LYS A 239 7.91 4.36 -24.78
CA LYS A 239 9.25 4.95 -24.65
C LYS A 239 10.34 3.91 -24.30
N TYR A 240 9.97 2.84 -23.61
CA TYR A 240 10.89 1.80 -23.15
C TYR A 240 10.93 0.58 -24.06
N ALA A 241 10.17 0.53 -25.16
CA ALA A 241 10.11 -0.61 -26.07
C ALA A 241 11.52 -1.09 -26.50
N GLY A 242 11.84 -2.35 -26.21
CA GLY A 242 13.10 -3.02 -26.52
C GLY A 242 14.29 -2.61 -25.63
N ARG A 243 14.12 -1.68 -24.67
CA ARG A 243 15.21 -1.19 -23.81
C ARG A 243 15.69 -2.22 -22.80
N PHE A 244 14.93 -3.30 -22.59
CA PHE A 244 15.19 -4.34 -21.60
C PHE A 244 15.35 -5.74 -22.22
N ASP A 245 15.48 -5.85 -23.56
CA ASP A 245 15.59 -7.13 -24.28
C ASP A 245 16.87 -7.92 -23.92
N HIS A 246 17.89 -7.24 -23.36
CA HIS A 246 19.10 -7.89 -22.86
C HIS A 246 18.89 -8.67 -21.56
N GLY A 247 17.76 -8.47 -20.87
CA GLY A 247 17.37 -9.25 -19.71
C GLY A 247 17.99 -8.84 -18.37
N TRP A 248 17.42 -9.38 -17.30
CA TRP A 248 17.79 -9.01 -15.93
C TRP A 248 19.25 -9.33 -15.57
N ASP A 249 19.85 -10.42 -16.08
CA ASP A 249 21.25 -10.74 -15.76
C ASP A 249 22.20 -9.63 -16.25
N VAL A 250 22.04 -9.19 -17.50
CA VAL A 250 22.85 -8.13 -18.10
C VAL A 250 22.49 -6.77 -17.49
N GLU A 251 21.22 -6.52 -17.17
CA GLU A 251 20.79 -5.28 -16.52
C GLU A 251 21.42 -5.10 -15.14
N ARG A 252 21.59 -6.19 -14.38
CA ARG A 252 22.29 -6.14 -13.09
C ARG A 252 23.75 -5.70 -13.24
N ASP A 253 24.45 -6.25 -14.23
CA ASP A 253 25.84 -5.86 -14.51
C ASP A 253 25.96 -4.42 -15.02
N LEU A 254 25.00 -3.96 -15.83
CA LEU A 254 24.92 -2.55 -16.27
C LEU A 254 24.65 -1.62 -15.09
N THR A 255 23.72 -1.98 -14.22
CA THR A 255 23.35 -1.21 -13.03
C THR A 255 24.52 -1.09 -12.06
N LEU A 256 25.21 -2.19 -11.75
CA LEU A 256 26.40 -2.16 -10.89
C LEU A 256 27.52 -1.27 -11.48
N ARG A 257 27.72 -1.32 -12.79
CA ARG A 257 28.67 -0.41 -13.47
C ARG A 257 28.28 1.05 -13.28
N ARG A 258 27.03 1.42 -13.55
CA ARG A 258 26.53 2.80 -13.36
C ARG A 258 26.63 3.26 -11.90
N GLN A 259 26.38 2.37 -10.94
CA GLN A 259 26.54 2.67 -9.52
C GLN A 259 27.98 3.04 -9.17
N ARG A 260 28.96 2.24 -9.63
CA ARG A 260 30.39 2.54 -9.46
C ARG A 260 30.82 3.81 -10.17
N GLU A 261 30.42 3.99 -11.42
CA GLU A 261 30.73 5.19 -12.22
C GLU A 261 30.19 6.47 -11.56
N SER A 262 29.03 6.38 -10.90
CA SER A 262 28.45 7.50 -10.15
C SER A 262 29.04 7.72 -8.76
N GLY A 263 29.94 6.84 -8.28
CA GLY A 263 30.49 6.87 -6.94
C GLY A 263 29.51 6.48 -5.82
N LEU A 264 28.41 5.78 -6.14
CA LEU A 264 27.43 5.36 -5.13
C LEU A 264 27.95 4.23 -4.23
N ASN A 265 28.72 3.30 -4.81
CA ASN A 265 29.39 2.21 -4.10
C ASN A 265 30.61 1.74 -4.89
N GLU A 266 31.47 0.94 -4.25
CA GLU A 266 32.69 0.37 -4.85
C GLU A 266 32.57 -1.15 -5.08
N ILE A 267 31.35 -1.69 -5.11
CA ILE A 267 31.11 -3.14 -5.17
C ILE A 267 31.54 -3.68 -6.54
N GLU A 268 32.40 -4.70 -6.54
CA GLU A 268 32.92 -5.27 -7.79
C GLU A 268 32.14 -6.49 -8.27
N GLN A 269 31.55 -7.25 -7.35
CA GLN A 269 30.95 -8.54 -7.63
C GLN A 269 29.52 -8.61 -7.09
N LEU A 270 28.60 -9.08 -7.93
CA LEU A 270 27.23 -9.37 -7.54
C LEU A 270 27.12 -10.71 -6.80
N PRO A 271 26.17 -10.84 -5.85
CA PRO A 271 25.80 -12.13 -5.31
C PRO A 271 25.24 -13.04 -6.41
N PRO A 272 25.27 -14.37 -6.20
CA PRO A 272 24.60 -15.29 -7.11
C PRO A 272 23.12 -14.92 -7.26
N PRO A 273 22.46 -15.33 -8.36
CA PRO A 273 21.02 -15.14 -8.51
C PRO A 273 20.25 -15.68 -7.30
N ASN A 274 19.15 -15.00 -7.00
CA ASN A 274 18.24 -15.48 -5.96
C ASN A 274 17.75 -16.89 -6.29
N PRO A 275 17.56 -17.77 -5.29
CA PRO A 275 16.94 -19.07 -5.52
C PRO A 275 15.64 -18.95 -6.32
N ASN A 276 15.42 -19.90 -7.23
CA ASN A 276 14.30 -20.00 -8.18
C ASN A 276 14.29 -18.97 -9.32
N VAL A 277 15.13 -17.93 -9.32
CA VAL A 277 15.23 -17.02 -10.46
C VAL A 277 16.04 -17.68 -11.58
N GLN A 278 15.38 -17.95 -12.71
CA GLN A 278 16.01 -18.50 -13.91
C GLN A 278 17.01 -17.49 -14.51
N ARG A 279 18.05 -18.00 -15.17
CA ARG A 279 18.91 -17.15 -16.01
C ARG A 279 18.12 -16.71 -17.23
N TRP A 280 18.31 -15.46 -17.64
CA TRP A 280 17.64 -14.91 -18.82
C TRP A 280 17.90 -15.75 -20.08
N ALA A 281 19.13 -16.24 -20.24
CA ALA A 281 19.54 -17.06 -21.37
C ALA A 281 18.88 -18.45 -21.41
N ASP A 282 18.31 -18.92 -20.30
CA ASP A 282 17.62 -20.21 -20.21
C ASP A 282 16.11 -20.09 -20.51
N LEU A 283 15.59 -18.87 -20.57
CA LEU A 283 14.21 -18.61 -20.97
C LEU A 283 14.02 -18.81 -22.48
N ASP A 284 12.83 -19.25 -22.88
CA ASP A 284 12.44 -19.25 -24.29
C ASP A 284 12.10 -17.83 -24.81
N ALA A 285 11.90 -17.71 -26.12
CA ALA A 285 11.67 -16.40 -26.75
C ALA A 285 10.36 -15.73 -26.30
N ASP A 286 9.34 -16.51 -25.97
CA ASP A 286 8.03 -16.03 -25.53
C ASP A 286 8.11 -15.54 -24.08
N GLU A 287 8.83 -16.27 -23.23
CA GLU A 287 9.18 -15.87 -21.86
C GLU A 287 9.99 -14.58 -21.84
N GLN A 288 11.05 -14.47 -22.64
CA GLN A 288 11.88 -13.26 -22.75
C GLN A 288 11.05 -12.06 -23.20
N ARG A 289 10.25 -12.24 -24.26
CA ARG A 289 9.38 -11.18 -24.80
C ARG A 289 8.38 -10.67 -23.77
N MET A 290 7.74 -11.58 -23.04
CA MET A 290 6.76 -11.22 -22.02
C MET A 290 7.42 -10.55 -20.80
N ALA A 291 8.55 -11.10 -20.35
CA ALA A 291 9.31 -10.53 -19.24
C ALA A 291 9.82 -9.12 -19.55
N ALA A 292 10.32 -8.86 -20.77
CA ALA A 292 10.73 -7.52 -21.19
C ALA A 292 9.54 -6.55 -21.16
N ARG A 293 8.38 -6.93 -21.72
CA ARG A 293 7.17 -6.08 -21.71
C ARG A 293 6.74 -5.68 -20.30
N PHE A 294 6.77 -6.61 -19.35
CA PHE A 294 6.44 -6.27 -17.96
C PHE A 294 7.40 -5.22 -17.36
N GLN A 295 8.69 -5.28 -17.70
CA GLN A 295 9.68 -4.32 -17.24
C GLN A 295 9.54 -2.95 -17.94
N GLU A 296 9.21 -2.93 -19.23
CA GLU A 296 8.88 -1.70 -19.96
C GLU A 296 7.72 -0.95 -19.32
N VAL A 297 6.68 -1.71 -18.93
CA VAL A 297 5.50 -1.15 -18.24
C VAL A 297 5.86 -0.59 -16.86
N PHE A 298 6.65 -1.34 -16.07
CA PHE A 298 7.16 -0.84 -14.79
C PHE A 298 8.00 0.44 -14.97
N ALA A 299 8.88 0.46 -15.98
CA ALA A 299 9.71 1.62 -16.29
C ALA A 299 8.86 2.84 -16.71
N GLY A 300 7.85 2.63 -17.55
CA GLY A 300 6.88 3.66 -17.92
C GLY A 300 6.12 4.22 -16.71
N PHE A 301 5.72 3.37 -15.77
CA PHE A 301 5.01 3.79 -14.55
C PHE A 301 5.90 4.63 -13.63
N LEU A 302 7.15 4.22 -13.43
CA LEU A 302 8.11 4.97 -12.62
C LEU A 302 8.49 6.31 -13.26
N ASP A 303 8.71 6.33 -14.58
CA ASP A 303 8.96 7.57 -15.36
C ASP A 303 7.78 8.54 -15.28
N HIS A 304 6.56 8.05 -15.51
CA HIS A 304 5.33 8.84 -15.37
C HIS A 304 5.20 9.44 -13.97
N THR A 305 5.50 8.66 -12.94
CA THR A 305 5.47 9.12 -11.55
C THR A 305 6.55 10.16 -11.28
N ASP A 306 7.76 9.99 -11.81
CA ASP A 306 8.84 10.98 -11.69
C ASP A 306 8.50 12.31 -12.37
N VAL A 307 7.76 12.29 -13.50
CA VAL A 307 7.17 13.50 -14.08
C VAL A 307 6.20 14.20 -13.10
N GLN A 308 5.43 13.45 -12.31
CA GLN A 308 4.57 14.06 -11.28
C GLN A 308 5.39 14.62 -10.12
N ILE A 309 6.47 13.95 -9.71
CA ILE A 309 7.43 14.49 -8.73
C ILE A 309 8.04 15.80 -9.27
N ALA A 310 8.41 15.87 -10.54
CA ALA A 310 8.91 17.10 -11.17
C ALA A 310 7.90 18.25 -11.07
N ARG A 311 6.61 17.97 -11.32
CA ARG A 311 5.52 18.96 -11.19
C ARG A 311 5.35 19.46 -9.77
N LEU A 312 5.48 18.58 -8.76
CA LEU A 312 5.43 18.97 -7.35
C LEU A 312 6.61 19.87 -6.97
N ILE A 313 7.84 19.49 -7.35
CA ILE A 313 9.04 20.30 -7.05
C ILE A 313 8.98 21.65 -7.76
N ALA A 314 8.55 21.69 -9.02
CA ALA A 314 8.33 22.92 -9.76
C ALA A 314 7.25 23.81 -9.10
N GLN A 315 6.22 23.22 -8.48
CA GLN A 315 5.22 23.99 -7.75
C GLN A 315 5.77 24.63 -6.48
N LEU A 316 6.63 23.93 -5.73
CA LEU A 316 7.33 24.47 -4.55
C LEU A 316 8.25 25.64 -4.93
N ASP A 317 8.95 25.52 -6.06
CA ASP A 317 9.78 26.59 -6.60
C ASP A 317 8.92 27.79 -7.06
N ALA A 318 7.85 27.53 -7.80
CA ALA A 318 6.97 28.57 -8.33
C ALA A 318 6.27 29.41 -7.24
N ILE A 319 5.99 28.84 -6.07
CA ILE A 319 5.44 29.58 -4.91
C ILE A 319 6.53 30.13 -3.98
N GLY A 320 7.81 29.95 -4.34
CA GLY A 320 8.95 30.56 -3.65
C GLY A 320 9.29 29.94 -2.30
N VAL A 321 8.96 28.67 -2.08
CA VAL A 321 9.19 27.99 -0.78
C VAL A 321 10.23 26.87 -0.83
N LEU A 322 10.67 26.45 -2.03
CA LEU A 322 11.57 25.30 -2.19
C LEU A 322 12.89 25.44 -1.41
N ASP A 323 13.50 26.62 -1.41
CA ASP A 323 14.78 26.85 -0.71
C ASP A 323 14.72 26.48 0.77
N ASN A 324 13.61 26.81 1.43
CA ASN A 324 13.37 26.51 2.84
C ASN A 324 12.41 25.32 3.04
N THR A 325 12.45 24.33 2.13
CA THR A 325 11.70 23.08 2.24
C THR A 325 12.66 21.90 2.28
N ILE A 326 12.55 21.08 3.31
CA ILE A 326 13.23 19.78 3.41
C ILE A 326 12.41 18.79 2.59
N VAL A 327 12.97 18.30 1.49
CA VAL A 327 12.39 17.24 0.66
C VAL A 327 13.12 15.94 0.94
N LEU A 328 12.38 14.95 1.44
CA LEU A 328 12.83 13.57 1.61
C LEU A 328 12.22 12.73 0.48
N ALA A 329 13.02 12.05 -0.33
CA ALA A 329 12.53 11.14 -1.37
C ALA A 329 13.08 9.73 -1.16
N LEU A 330 12.19 8.74 -1.05
CA LEU A 330 12.54 7.35 -0.72
C LEU A 330 11.51 6.32 -1.21
N SER A 331 11.87 5.05 -1.12
CA SER A 331 10.95 3.91 -1.24
C SER A 331 10.65 3.30 0.12
N ASP A 332 9.50 2.64 0.28
CA ASP A 332 9.11 2.02 1.56
C ASP A 332 9.65 0.60 1.79
N ASN A 333 10.09 -0.10 0.75
CA ASN A 333 10.76 -1.40 0.81
C ASN A 333 11.53 -1.70 -0.48
N GLY A 334 12.21 -2.83 -0.52
CA GLY A 334 12.81 -3.36 -1.75
C GLY A 334 11.78 -3.62 -2.86
N ALA A 335 12.27 -3.86 -4.08
CA ALA A 335 11.44 -4.20 -5.23
C ALA A 335 10.56 -5.43 -4.95
N SER A 336 9.30 -5.45 -5.40
CA SER A 336 8.41 -6.60 -5.19
C SER A 336 8.62 -7.72 -6.21
N GLY A 337 8.60 -8.98 -5.74
CA GLY A 337 8.73 -10.19 -6.57
C GLY A 337 7.42 -10.97 -6.76
N GLU A 338 6.27 -10.37 -6.47
CA GLU A 338 4.98 -11.07 -6.34
C GLU A 338 4.38 -11.58 -7.65
N GLY A 339 4.94 -11.21 -8.80
CA GLY A 339 4.55 -11.74 -10.11
C GLY A 339 5.12 -13.13 -10.42
N GLY A 340 5.91 -13.70 -9.50
CA GLY A 340 6.45 -15.06 -9.64
C GLY A 340 7.45 -15.20 -10.81
N PRO A 341 7.61 -16.43 -11.36
CA PRO A 341 8.66 -16.70 -12.34
C PRO A 341 8.47 -16.08 -13.71
N HIS A 342 7.22 -15.85 -14.14
CA HIS A 342 6.90 -15.41 -15.50
C HIS A 342 6.17 -14.06 -15.54
N GLY A 343 5.95 -13.42 -14.39
CA GLY A 343 5.05 -12.28 -14.29
C GLY A 343 3.59 -12.71 -14.47
N THR A 344 2.68 -11.75 -14.32
CA THR A 344 1.24 -12.00 -14.39
C THR A 344 0.50 -10.77 -14.92
N PHE A 345 -0.49 -10.98 -15.77
CA PHE A 345 -1.45 -9.94 -16.18
C PHE A 345 -2.53 -9.69 -15.11
N ASP A 346 -2.71 -10.61 -14.16
CA ASP A 346 -3.67 -10.53 -13.06
C ASP A 346 -3.03 -11.17 -11.81
N ARG A 347 -2.41 -10.33 -10.99
CA ARG A 347 -1.77 -10.72 -9.73
C ARG A 347 -2.76 -11.30 -8.73
N GLU A 348 -4.00 -10.82 -8.71
CA GLU A 348 -4.98 -11.23 -7.72
C GLU A 348 -5.38 -12.71 -7.89
N ARG A 349 -5.38 -13.20 -9.14
CA ARG A 349 -5.52 -14.63 -9.44
C ARG A 349 -4.50 -15.51 -8.71
N GLY A 350 -3.26 -15.01 -8.58
CA GLY A 350 -2.14 -15.70 -7.93
C GLY A 350 -2.22 -15.75 -6.40
N ARG A 351 -2.92 -14.83 -5.74
CA ARG A 351 -3.04 -14.78 -4.26
C ARG A 351 -3.80 -15.98 -3.67
N GLY A 352 -4.57 -16.73 -4.47
CA GLY A 352 -5.35 -17.89 -4.02
C GLY A 352 -5.58 -18.96 -5.09
N GLY A 353 -4.80 -18.92 -6.17
CA GLY A 353 -4.98 -19.76 -7.36
C GLY A 353 -3.69 -19.92 -8.17
N PRO A 354 -3.75 -20.67 -9.29
CA PRO A 354 -2.60 -20.83 -10.17
C PRO A 354 -2.27 -19.49 -10.82
N GLN A 355 -0.98 -19.16 -10.85
CA GLN A 355 -0.46 -18.04 -11.64
C GLN A 355 -0.76 -18.26 -13.14
N PRO A 356 -1.03 -17.20 -13.91
CA PRO A 356 -1.17 -17.32 -15.36
C PRO A 356 0.05 -17.95 -16.02
N SER A 357 -0.18 -18.77 -17.04
CA SER A 357 0.86 -19.26 -17.93
C SER A 357 1.41 -18.14 -18.83
N VAL A 358 2.60 -18.36 -19.41
CA VAL A 358 3.20 -17.45 -20.39
C VAL A 358 2.26 -17.20 -21.58
N ALA A 359 1.56 -18.23 -22.06
CA ALA A 359 0.59 -18.11 -23.16
C ALA A 359 -0.62 -17.22 -22.79
N GLU A 360 -1.12 -17.34 -21.56
CA GLU A 360 -2.20 -16.46 -21.07
C GLU A 360 -1.72 -15.01 -20.93
N ASN A 361 -0.48 -14.80 -20.44
CA ASN A 361 0.13 -13.47 -20.41
C ASN A 361 0.28 -12.87 -21.82
N LEU A 362 0.77 -13.65 -22.79
CA LEU A 362 0.93 -13.21 -24.18
C LEU A 362 -0.39 -12.85 -24.86
N ALA A 363 -1.48 -13.56 -24.53
CA ALA A 363 -2.82 -13.21 -25.03
C ALA A 363 -3.30 -11.83 -24.55
N ARG A 364 -2.64 -11.24 -23.54
CA ARG A 364 -2.90 -9.92 -22.97
C ARG A 364 -1.74 -8.94 -23.18
N TYR A 365 -0.79 -9.24 -24.07
CA TYR A 365 0.44 -8.46 -24.25
C TYR A 365 0.20 -6.95 -24.44
N ASP A 366 -0.77 -6.59 -25.28
CA ASP A 366 -1.12 -5.20 -25.58
C ASP A 366 -1.93 -4.52 -24.46
N ASP A 367 -2.53 -5.30 -23.56
CA ASP A 367 -3.35 -4.82 -22.43
C ASP A 367 -2.53 -4.56 -21.16
N ILE A 368 -1.29 -5.09 -21.09
CA ILE A 368 -0.42 -4.95 -19.91
C ILE A 368 -0.10 -3.48 -19.67
N GLY A 369 -0.35 -3.02 -18.44
CA GLY A 369 -0.15 -1.64 -18.02
C GLY A 369 -1.35 -0.73 -18.22
N GLY A 370 -2.38 -1.21 -18.94
CA GLY A 370 -3.65 -0.52 -19.10
C GLY A 370 -4.69 -0.89 -18.04
N PRO A 371 -5.87 -0.25 -18.09
CA PRO A 371 -6.96 -0.46 -17.13
C PRO A 371 -7.61 -1.86 -17.17
N LEU A 372 -7.24 -2.70 -18.15
CA LEU A 372 -7.77 -4.05 -18.33
C LEU A 372 -6.99 -5.14 -17.57
N THR A 373 -5.84 -4.80 -16.98
CA THR A 373 -4.94 -5.76 -16.33
C THR A 373 -4.66 -5.36 -14.88
N TRP A 374 -4.31 -6.32 -14.04
CA TRP A 374 -3.79 -6.09 -12.69
C TRP A 374 -2.37 -6.68 -12.61
N ASN A 375 -1.48 -6.15 -13.45
CA ASN A 375 -0.24 -6.83 -13.79
C ASN A 375 0.89 -6.62 -12.76
N HIS A 376 1.81 -7.59 -12.74
CA HIS A 376 3.07 -7.53 -12.00
C HIS A 376 4.17 -8.25 -12.78
N TYR A 377 5.37 -7.69 -12.80
CA TYR A 377 6.56 -8.25 -13.45
C TYR A 377 7.14 -9.51 -12.77
N PRO A 378 7.95 -10.33 -13.48
CA PRO A 378 8.65 -11.47 -12.91
C PRO A 378 9.66 -11.09 -11.81
N PHE A 379 9.86 -11.97 -10.82
CA PHE A 379 10.83 -11.80 -9.74
C PHE A 379 12.31 -11.66 -10.18
N GLY A 380 12.64 -11.96 -11.44
CA GLY A 380 13.97 -11.71 -12.03
C GLY A 380 14.24 -10.22 -12.19
N TRP A 381 13.22 -9.44 -12.55
CA TRP A 381 13.30 -7.99 -12.59
C TRP A 381 13.25 -7.34 -11.21
N ALA A 382 12.57 -7.95 -10.24
CA ALA A 382 12.67 -7.53 -8.83
C ALA A 382 14.11 -7.67 -8.30
N MET A 383 14.74 -8.82 -8.59
CA MET A 383 16.16 -9.06 -8.29
C MET A 383 17.07 -8.03 -8.98
N ALA A 384 16.76 -7.66 -10.23
CA ALA A 384 17.51 -6.61 -10.93
C ALA A 384 17.33 -5.24 -10.27
N GLY A 385 16.10 -4.89 -9.88
CA GLY A 385 15.76 -3.64 -9.22
C GLY A 385 16.42 -3.42 -7.86
N ASN A 386 16.85 -4.50 -7.19
CA ASN A 386 17.56 -4.43 -5.90
C ASN A 386 19.09 -4.51 -6.02
N THR A 387 19.65 -4.44 -7.23
CA THR A 387 21.11 -4.47 -7.45
C THR A 387 21.81 -3.45 -6.54
N PRO A 388 22.85 -3.85 -5.78
CA PRO A 388 23.61 -5.09 -5.87
C PRO A 388 23.18 -6.20 -4.89
N TYR A 389 22.04 -6.05 -4.22
CA TYR A 389 21.65 -6.87 -3.07
C TYR A 389 20.89 -8.15 -3.45
N LYS A 390 20.88 -9.11 -2.52
CA LYS A 390 20.11 -10.37 -2.60
C LYS A 390 18.66 -10.15 -2.19
N ARG A 391 17.75 -10.97 -2.74
CA ARG A 391 16.31 -11.01 -2.41
C ARG A 391 15.57 -9.70 -2.74
N TYR A 392 14.40 -9.52 -2.14
CA TYR A 392 13.42 -8.49 -2.45
C TYR A 392 12.46 -8.27 -1.27
N LYS A 393 11.43 -7.43 -1.46
CA LYS A 393 10.32 -7.20 -0.52
C LYS A 393 9.87 -8.49 0.18
N GLY A 394 9.57 -8.40 1.47
CA GLY A 394 9.20 -9.51 2.33
C GLY A 394 10.37 -10.29 2.96
N ASN A 395 11.62 -9.98 2.64
CA ASN A 395 12.80 -10.60 3.26
C ASN A 395 13.70 -9.60 3.99
N THR A 396 14.38 -10.04 5.04
CA THR A 396 15.29 -9.22 5.86
C THR A 396 16.72 -9.09 5.30
N HIS A 397 17.03 -9.81 4.22
CA HIS A 397 18.23 -9.58 3.39
C HIS A 397 18.23 -8.18 2.79
N SER A 398 19.40 -7.69 2.41
CA SER A 398 19.56 -6.30 1.98
C SER A 398 18.64 -5.90 0.81
N GLY A 399 18.29 -6.79 -0.11
CA GLY A 399 17.37 -6.46 -1.20
C GLY A 399 15.93 -6.21 -0.76
N GLY A 400 15.52 -6.63 0.45
CA GLY A 400 14.21 -6.30 1.00
C GLY A 400 14.20 -5.08 1.91
N VAL A 401 15.32 -4.78 2.57
CA VAL A 401 15.42 -3.71 3.58
C VAL A 401 16.25 -2.49 3.15
N ARG A 402 16.99 -2.54 2.03
CA ARG A 402 17.71 -1.39 1.47
C ARG A 402 16.79 -0.61 0.54
N ALA A 403 16.66 0.69 0.78
CA ALA A 403 15.88 1.59 -0.05
C ALA A 403 16.72 2.79 -0.50
N PRO A 404 16.44 3.37 -1.69
CA PRO A 404 17.05 4.63 -2.06
C PRO A 404 16.51 5.74 -1.14
N PHE A 405 17.36 6.70 -0.77
CA PHE A 405 16.98 7.81 0.10
C PHE A 405 17.77 9.07 -0.24
N ILE A 406 17.03 10.15 -0.51
CA ILE A 406 17.55 11.46 -0.91
C ILE A 406 17.04 12.51 0.07
N VAL A 407 17.92 13.43 0.44
CA VAL A 407 17.58 14.64 1.20
C VAL A 407 17.97 15.86 0.35
N HIS A 408 16.99 16.73 0.08
CA HIS A 408 17.19 17.98 -0.63
C HIS A 408 16.64 19.14 0.21
N TRP A 409 17.49 20.07 0.59
CA TRP A 409 17.12 21.26 1.36
C TRP A 409 18.11 22.40 1.10
N PRO A 410 17.88 23.27 0.10
CA PRO A 410 18.89 24.23 -0.36
C PRO A 410 19.40 25.19 0.73
N ALA A 411 18.55 25.58 1.69
CA ALA A 411 18.94 26.47 2.77
C ALA A 411 19.80 25.80 3.86
N GLY A 412 19.77 24.47 4.00
CA GLY A 412 20.47 23.76 5.09
C GLY A 412 21.42 22.64 4.65
N VAL A 413 21.38 22.23 3.39
CA VAL A 413 22.23 21.19 2.80
C VAL A 413 22.99 21.78 1.63
N THR A 414 24.32 21.73 1.69
CA THR A 414 25.15 21.99 0.52
C THR A 414 25.14 20.73 -0.35
N PRO A 415 24.86 20.83 -1.66
CA PRO A 415 24.89 19.67 -2.54
C PRO A 415 26.23 18.93 -2.48
N ASP A 416 26.19 17.61 -2.27
CA ASP A 416 27.38 16.77 -2.19
C ASP A 416 27.12 15.43 -2.90
N ALA A 417 27.95 15.16 -3.92
CA ALA A 417 27.84 13.94 -4.71
C ALA A 417 28.27 12.68 -3.95
N ARG A 418 29.05 12.82 -2.85
CA ARG A 418 29.48 11.71 -2.01
C ARG A 418 28.27 11.13 -1.26
N PRO A 419 27.93 9.85 -1.45
CA PRO A 419 26.83 9.25 -0.72
C PRO A 419 27.13 9.21 0.77
N ARG A 420 26.08 9.30 1.59
CA ARG A 420 26.16 9.01 3.02
C ARG A 420 26.14 7.51 3.24
N THR A 421 27.19 7.01 3.88
CA THR A 421 27.44 5.58 4.08
C THR A 421 27.09 5.12 5.49
N GLN A 422 26.61 5.99 6.36
CA GLN A 422 26.17 5.66 7.71
C GLN A 422 24.90 4.79 7.65
N PHE A 423 24.84 3.76 8.48
CA PHE A 423 23.64 2.98 8.75
C PHE A 423 22.55 3.89 9.30
N CYS A 424 21.53 4.10 8.48
CA CYS A 424 20.32 4.80 8.86
C CYS A 424 19.12 3.88 8.62
N HIS A 425 18.07 4.01 9.42
CA HIS A 425 16.82 3.27 9.27
C HIS A 425 15.62 4.24 9.26
N ALA A 426 14.47 3.81 8.73
CA ALA A 426 13.24 4.61 8.69
C ALA A 426 12.81 5.17 10.07
N VAL A 427 13.15 4.49 11.17
CA VAL A 427 12.88 4.99 12.54
C VAL A 427 13.66 6.25 12.88
N ASP A 428 14.73 6.55 12.15
CA ASP A 428 15.62 7.69 12.42
C ASP A 428 15.14 8.99 11.78
N VAL A 429 14.16 8.90 10.88
CA VAL A 429 13.68 10.06 10.11
C VAL A 429 12.97 11.06 11.01
N VAL A 430 12.05 10.61 11.88
CA VAL A 430 11.36 11.51 12.82
C VAL A 430 12.32 12.22 13.76
N PRO A 431 13.20 11.55 14.53
CA PRO A 431 14.14 12.25 15.41
C PRO A 431 15.06 13.20 14.63
N THR A 432 15.47 12.85 13.40
CA THR A 432 16.26 13.74 12.54
C THR A 432 15.47 15.00 12.14
N LEU A 433 14.20 14.85 11.75
CA LEU A 433 13.36 16.00 11.42
C LEU A 433 13.11 16.86 12.66
N LEU A 434 12.85 16.28 13.82
CA LEU A 434 12.66 17.04 15.06
C LEU A 434 13.92 17.83 15.44
N ASP A 435 15.11 17.24 15.31
CA ASP A 435 16.41 17.88 15.55
C ASP A 435 16.62 19.08 14.61
N VAL A 436 16.50 18.87 13.29
CA VAL A 436 16.66 19.93 12.28
C VAL A 436 15.61 21.04 12.45
N LEU A 437 14.40 20.69 12.87
CA LEU A 437 13.34 21.65 13.13
C LEU A 437 13.54 22.40 14.45
N GLY A 438 14.36 21.91 15.39
CA GLY A 438 14.45 22.44 16.75
C GLY A 438 13.17 22.19 17.55
N VAL A 439 12.67 20.95 17.50
CA VAL A 439 11.51 20.46 18.25
C VAL A 439 11.97 19.33 19.17
N ASP A 440 11.66 19.42 20.46
CA ASP A 440 11.91 18.31 21.38
C ASP A 440 10.85 17.21 21.20
N PRO A 441 11.22 15.91 21.27
CA PRO A 441 10.23 14.83 21.28
C PRO A 441 9.25 15.01 22.46
N PRO A 442 7.94 15.06 22.21
CA PRO A 442 6.96 15.33 23.27
C PRO A 442 6.74 14.11 24.17
N GLU A 443 6.62 14.34 25.48
CA GLU A 443 6.24 13.30 26.45
C GLU A 443 4.74 12.96 26.40
N VAL A 444 3.89 13.92 25.97
CA VAL A 444 2.43 13.75 25.88
C VAL A 444 1.91 14.38 24.59
N VAL A 445 1.10 13.64 23.84
CA VAL A 445 0.41 14.13 22.63
C VAL A 445 -1.06 13.73 22.69
N GLY A 446 -1.96 14.68 22.50
CA GLY A 446 -3.41 14.40 22.50
C GLY A 446 -3.95 13.81 23.80
N GLY A 447 -3.22 13.94 24.91
CA GLY A 447 -3.56 13.34 26.21
C GLY A 447 -3.04 11.92 26.44
N PHE A 448 -2.22 11.38 25.53
CA PHE A 448 -1.57 10.07 25.66
C PHE A 448 -0.08 10.24 25.96
N ASP A 449 0.43 9.49 26.94
CA ASP A 449 1.86 9.39 27.21
C ASP A 449 2.57 8.77 26.00
N GLN A 450 3.74 9.29 25.65
CA GLN A 450 4.46 8.87 24.47
C GLN A 450 5.62 7.94 24.83
N GLU A 451 5.76 6.83 24.10
CA GLU A 451 6.94 5.99 24.17
C GLU A 451 8.18 6.77 23.70
N PRO A 452 9.39 6.49 24.20
CA PRO A 452 10.61 7.11 23.68
C PRO A 452 10.77 6.90 22.17
N MET A 453 11.52 7.78 21.51
CA MET A 453 11.96 7.52 20.14
C MET A 453 12.88 6.29 20.13
N HIS A 454 12.69 5.39 19.16
CA HIS A 454 13.58 4.23 18.98
C HIS A 454 14.67 4.51 17.94
N GLY A 455 14.47 5.51 17.08
CA GLY A 455 15.52 6.01 16.20
C GLY A 455 16.40 7.08 16.84
N GLU A 456 17.49 7.38 16.16
CA GLU A 456 18.48 8.38 16.53
C GLU A 456 18.64 9.40 15.39
N SER A 457 18.86 10.68 15.72
CA SER A 457 19.04 11.71 14.69
C SER A 457 20.32 11.47 13.89
N PHE A 458 20.22 11.49 12.57
CA PHE A 458 21.36 11.50 11.65
C PHE A 458 21.58 12.89 11.03
N ALA A 459 21.01 13.95 11.59
CA ALA A 459 21.10 15.31 11.04
C ALA A 459 22.55 15.78 10.81
N VAL A 460 23.50 15.33 11.63
CA VAL A 460 24.93 15.64 11.47
C VAL A 460 25.45 15.24 10.08
N THR A 461 24.95 14.12 9.55
CA THR A 461 25.33 13.63 8.21
C THR A 461 24.93 14.57 7.08
N PHE A 462 24.02 15.53 7.33
CA PHE A 462 23.62 16.51 6.31
C PHE A 462 24.79 17.42 5.91
N THR A 463 25.69 17.70 6.86
CA THR A 463 26.82 18.61 6.67
C THR A 463 28.17 17.91 6.72
N ASP A 464 28.23 16.68 7.26
CA ASP A 464 29.45 15.90 7.36
C ASP A 464 29.25 14.47 6.84
N ALA A 465 29.80 14.17 5.66
CA ALA A 465 29.73 12.85 5.06
C ALA A 465 30.50 11.78 5.84
N ASP A 466 31.45 12.19 6.68
CA ASP A 466 32.37 11.34 7.43
C ASP A 466 31.95 11.23 8.92
N ALA A 467 30.75 11.72 9.25
CA ALA A 467 30.16 11.61 10.58
C ALA A 467 30.10 10.15 11.06
N PRO A 468 30.22 9.90 12.38
CA PRO A 468 30.07 8.56 12.93
C PRO A 468 28.65 8.02 12.70
N GLU A 469 28.50 6.71 12.87
CA GLU A 469 27.20 6.06 12.84
C GLU A 469 26.25 6.70 13.87
N PRO A 470 24.99 7.00 13.51
CA PRO A 470 24.04 7.62 14.42
C PRO A 470 23.53 6.64 15.48
N LYS A 471 23.78 5.33 15.32
CA LYS A 471 23.32 4.27 16.23
C LYS A 471 24.20 3.03 16.16
N ASP A 472 24.06 2.18 17.16
CA ASP A 472 24.85 0.94 17.26
C ASP A 472 24.10 -0.33 16.82
N THR A 473 22.76 -0.35 16.89
CA THR A 473 21.96 -1.58 16.72
C THR A 473 20.63 -1.33 16.03
N GLN A 474 20.22 -2.24 15.14
CA GLN A 474 18.87 -2.29 14.58
C GLN A 474 18.48 -3.75 14.27
N TYR A 475 17.35 -4.20 14.82
CA TYR A 475 16.77 -5.49 14.46
C TYR A 475 15.82 -5.35 13.26
N PHE A 476 15.58 -6.49 12.59
CA PHE A 476 14.58 -6.67 11.55
C PHE A 476 13.85 -7.98 11.79
N GLU A 477 12.54 -7.98 11.60
CA GLU A 477 11.71 -9.17 11.53
C GLU A 477 10.57 -8.92 10.55
N ALA A 478 10.26 -9.93 9.73
CA ALA A 478 9.01 -9.97 8.99
C ALA A 478 8.64 -11.40 8.63
N LEU A 479 7.47 -11.84 9.08
CA LEU A 479 6.89 -13.16 8.79
C LEU A 479 7.89 -14.31 9.06
N GLY A 480 8.64 -14.22 10.16
CA GLY A 480 9.64 -15.21 10.55
C GLY A 480 11.04 -14.99 9.95
N HIS A 481 11.18 -14.21 8.87
CA HIS A 481 12.51 -13.77 8.41
C HIS A 481 13.11 -12.82 9.44
N ARG A 482 14.37 -13.02 9.82
CA ARG A 482 15.01 -12.28 10.93
C ARG A 482 16.37 -11.73 10.49
N ALA A 483 16.72 -10.57 11.01
CA ALA A 483 18.08 -10.06 10.92
C ALA A 483 18.39 -9.10 12.08
N ILE A 484 19.67 -8.92 12.37
CA ILE A 484 20.16 -7.84 13.21
C ILE A 484 21.40 -7.22 12.59
N TRP A 485 21.47 -5.91 12.61
CA TRP A 485 22.69 -5.15 12.40
C TRP A 485 23.21 -4.62 13.73
N HIS A 486 24.51 -4.76 13.97
CA HIS A 486 25.20 -4.21 15.13
C HIS A 486 26.66 -3.88 14.82
N ASP A 487 27.08 -2.63 14.98
CA ASP A 487 28.44 -2.14 14.74
C ASP A 487 29.06 -2.68 13.44
N GLY A 488 28.38 -2.45 12.31
CA GLY A 488 28.82 -2.87 10.98
C GLY A 488 28.63 -4.35 10.65
N TRP A 489 28.30 -5.21 11.62
CA TRP A 489 28.03 -6.62 11.39
C TRP A 489 26.54 -6.89 11.21
N LYS A 490 26.19 -7.82 10.32
CA LYS A 490 24.81 -8.28 10.12
C LYS A 490 24.71 -9.80 10.23
N ALA A 491 23.81 -10.27 11.08
CA ALA A 491 23.32 -11.65 11.04
C ALA A 491 21.93 -11.67 10.40
N VAL A 492 21.67 -12.62 9.50
CA VAL A 492 20.39 -12.71 8.76
C VAL A 492 20.03 -14.16 8.48
N THR A 493 18.72 -14.45 8.45
CA THR A 493 18.20 -15.76 8.06
C THR A 493 16.99 -15.67 7.14
N PHE A 494 16.86 -16.64 6.25
CA PHE A 494 15.67 -16.88 5.46
C PHE A 494 14.84 -18.01 6.10
N HIS A 495 13.68 -17.67 6.65
CA HIS A 495 12.76 -18.64 7.21
C HIS A 495 11.92 -19.36 6.14
N THR A 496 11.68 -20.65 6.35
CA THR A 496 10.75 -21.44 5.53
C THR A 496 9.41 -21.53 6.26
N PHE A 497 8.34 -20.98 5.67
CA PHE A 497 7.00 -21.00 6.27
C PHE A 497 6.57 -22.41 6.72
N GLY A 498 6.14 -22.50 7.98
CA GLY A 498 5.69 -23.71 8.66
C GLY A 498 6.81 -24.55 9.28
N ALA A 499 8.08 -24.19 9.06
CA ALA A 499 9.20 -24.86 9.70
C ALA A 499 9.40 -24.37 11.15
N ASP A 500 10.17 -25.11 11.94
CA ASP A 500 10.61 -24.64 13.25
C ASP A 500 11.61 -23.49 13.06
N TYR A 501 11.50 -22.44 13.87
CA TYR A 501 12.43 -21.30 13.84
C TYR A 501 13.84 -21.69 14.26
N ASP A 502 14.02 -22.80 14.98
CA ASP A 502 15.32 -23.32 15.38
C ASP A 502 16.04 -24.07 14.23
N ASP A 503 15.32 -24.44 13.17
CA ASP A 503 15.87 -25.08 11.97
C ASP A 503 16.45 -24.07 10.96
N ASP A 504 16.25 -22.77 11.21
CA ASP A 504 16.69 -21.71 10.32
C ASP A 504 18.22 -21.60 10.24
N SER A 505 18.73 -21.50 9.01
CA SER A 505 20.17 -21.32 8.76
C SER A 505 20.54 -19.85 8.76
N TRP A 506 21.33 -19.43 9.76
CA TRP A 506 21.83 -18.06 9.88
C TRP A 506 23.12 -17.83 9.11
N GLU A 507 23.16 -16.71 8.40
CA GLU A 507 24.33 -16.16 7.70
C GLU A 507 24.90 -14.98 8.50
N LEU A 508 26.21 -14.72 8.35
CA LEU A 508 26.90 -13.61 9.02
C LEU A 508 27.77 -12.82 8.03
N TYR A 509 27.67 -11.48 8.07
CA TYR A 509 28.36 -10.58 7.16
C TYR A 509 29.00 -9.39 7.90
N ASP A 510 30.19 -8.94 7.47
CA ASP A 510 30.74 -7.62 7.84
C ASP A 510 30.43 -6.62 6.72
N LEU A 511 29.39 -5.81 6.91
CA LEU A 511 28.89 -4.93 5.85
C LEU A 511 29.83 -3.79 5.50
N ARG A 512 30.88 -3.54 6.29
CA ARG A 512 31.93 -2.57 5.96
C ARG A 512 32.80 -3.03 4.79
N ALA A 513 33.07 -4.33 4.72
CA ALA A 513 33.87 -4.95 3.67
C ALA A 513 33.01 -5.64 2.61
N ASP A 514 31.83 -6.12 3.00
CA ASP A 514 30.91 -6.90 2.17
C ASP A 514 29.48 -6.33 2.24
N PRO A 515 29.26 -5.10 1.73
CA PRO A 515 27.98 -4.41 1.86
C PRO A 515 26.82 -5.10 1.15
N ASN A 516 27.10 -6.00 0.20
CA ASN A 516 26.09 -6.75 -0.56
C ASN A 516 25.93 -8.22 -0.15
N GLU A 517 26.43 -8.59 1.03
CA GLU A 517 26.18 -9.89 1.66
C GLU A 517 26.68 -11.05 0.79
N LEU A 518 27.87 -10.97 0.20
CA LEU A 518 28.41 -11.98 -0.71
C LEU A 518 29.04 -13.18 0.02
N HIS A 519 29.80 -12.94 1.09
CA HIS A 519 30.66 -13.91 1.78
C HIS A 519 30.13 -14.23 3.17
N ASP A 520 29.44 -15.36 3.31
CA ASP A 520 28.95 -15.82 4.61
C ASP A 520 30.10 -16.25 5.53
N LEU A 521 30.21 -15.58 6.68
CA LEU A 521 31.21 -15.79 7.72
C LEU A 521 30.69 -16.61 8.90
N ALA A 522 29.45 -17.12 8.87
CA ALA A 522 28.84 -17.82 10.00
C ALA A 522 29.69 -18.99 10.52
N GLY A 523 30.24 -19.79 9.60
CA GLY A 523 31.14 -20.90 9.95
C GLY A 523 32.53 -20.47 10.44
N ALA A 524 33.00 -19.29 10.02
CA ALA A 524 34.32 -18.76 10.38
C ALA A 524 34.30 -17.96 11.70
N GLU A 525 33.18 -17.32 12.03
CA GLU A 525 32.99 -16.43 13.18
C GLU A 525 31.78 -16.86 14.06
N PRO A 526 31.69 -18.13 14.50
CA PRO A 526 30.50 -18.67 15.18
C PRO A 526 30.19 -17.98 16.52
N GLU A 527 31.22 -17.55 17.26
CA GLU A 527 31.02 -16.83 18.52
C GLU A 527 30.44 -15.43 18.31
N ARG A 528 30.76 -14.79 17.18
CA ARG A 528 30.19 -13.48 16.82
C ARG A 528 28.74 -13.65 16.41
N LEU A 529 28.46 -14.65 15.58
CA LEU A 529 27.09 -14.99 15.21
C LEU A 529 26.25 -15.20 16.48
N ARG A 530 26.69 -16.07 17.40
CA ARG A 530 25.97 -16.32 18.66
C ARG A 530 25.67 -15.05 19.46
N ARG A 531 26.63 -14.12 19.58
CA ARG A 531 26.41 -12.83 20.26
C ARG A 531 25.35 -11.97 19.56
N LEU A 532 25.33 -11.95 18.23
CA LEU A 532 24.31 -11.23 17.47
C LEU A 532 22.93 -11.88 17.63
N LEU A 533 22.86 -13.22 17.67
CA LEU A 533 21.60 -13.93 17.94
C LEU A 533 21.06 -13.62 19.35
N ASP A 534 21.93 -13.66 20.36
CA ASP A 534 21.57 -13.29 21.74
C ASP A 534 21.05 -11.83 21.79
N LEU A 535 21.71 -10.92 21.06
CA LEU A 535 21.27 -9.52 20.94
C LEU A 535 19.94 -9.39 20.20
N TRP A 536 19.72 -10.14 19.12
CA TRP A 536 18.46 -10.14 18.38
C TRP A 536 17.30 -10.56 19.27
N TRP A 537 17.46 -11.61 20.08
CA TRP A 537 16.43 -12.01 21.04
C TRP A 537 16.16 -10.94 22.11
N GLY A 538 17.21 -10.28 22.62
CA GLY A 538 17.05 -9.16 23.56
C GLY A 538 16.28 -7.97 22.96
N GLU A 539 16.59 -7.59 21.72
CA GLU A 539 15.88 -6.52 21.01
C GLU A 539 14.45 -6.95 20.63
N ALA A 540 14.24 -8.23 20.31
CA ALA A 540 12.93 -8.80 20.05
C ALA A 540 12.00 -8.73 21.28
N GLU A 541 12.52 -9.03 22.47
CA GLU A 541 11.79 -8.86 23.73
C GLU A 541 11.53 -7.37 24.02
N ARG A 542 12.56 -6.53 23.87
CA ARG A 542 12.49 -5.09 24.14
C ARG A 542 11.44 -4.37 23.31
N TYR A 543 11.36 -4.68 22.02
CA TYR A 543 10.46 -4.00 21.07
C TYR A 543 9.21 -4.80 20.73
N GLY A 544 8.89 -5.84 21.51
CA GLY A 544 7.64 -6.58 21.40
C GLY A 544 7.50 -7.36 20.08
N VAL A 545 8.57 -7.91 19.54
CA VAL A 545 8.52 -8.76 18.33
C VAL A 545 7.78 -10.08 18.61
N LEU A 546 7.80 -10.56 19.85
CA LEU A 546 7.24 -11.85 20.23
C LEU A 546 5.71 -11.82 20.43
N PRO A 547 5.00 -12.92 20.11
CA PRO A 547 5.53 -14.17 19.55
C PRO A 547 5.92 -14.02 18.07
N LEU A 548 6.94 -14.78 17.65
CA LEU A 548 7.18 -14.99 16.23
C LEU A 548 5.98 -15.74 15.64
N ASP A 549 5.49 -15.24 14.51
CA ASP A 549 4.46 -15.90 13.72
C ASP A 549 4.77 -15.63 12.24
N ASP A 550 4.85 -16.72 11.50
CA ASP A 550 5.22 -16.81 10.09
C ASP A 550 3.99 -17.03 9.21
N PHE A 551 2.78 -16.88 9.77
CA PHE A 551 1.52 -17.08 9.07
C PHE A 551 1.22 -18.54 8.69
N SER A 552 1.98 -19.51 9.22
CA SER A 552 1.76 -20.95 8.97
C SER A 552 0.39 -21.45 9.41
N ARG A 553 -0.22 -20.81 10.42
CA ARG A 553 -1.58 -21.11 10.90
C ARG A 553 -2.69 -20.41 10.09
N GLY A 554 -2.32 -19.59 9.11
CA GLY A 554 -3.24 -18.68 8.41
C GLY A 554 -3.75 -17.56 9.31
N LEU A 555 -4.70 -16.78 8.79
CA LEU A 555 -5.49 -15.85 9.61
C LEU A 555 -6.57 -16.62 10.35
N ASP A 556 -6.78 -16.28 11.62
CA ASP A 556 -7.96 -16.77 12.33
C ASP A 556 -9.24 -16.44 11.54
N PRO A 557 -10.16 -17.42 11.39
CA PRO A 557 -11.40 -17.22 10.66
C PRO A 557 -12.22 -16.11 11.30
N ILE A 558 -12.72 -15.23 10.44
CA ILE A 558 -13.46 -14.06 10.86
C ILE A 558 -14.92 -14.47 11.01
N PRO A 559 -15.60 -14.12 12.12
CA PRO A 559 -17.03 -14.32 12.24
C PRO A 559 -17.74 -13.55 11.13
N VAL A 560 -18.35 -14.26 10.18
CA VAL A 560 -19.25 -13.65 9.19
C VAL A 560 -20.59 -13.42 9.88
N PRO A 561 -21.18 -12.21 9.82
CA PRO A 561 -22.51 -12.00 10.35
C PRO A 561 -23.50 -12.96 9.70
N GLU A 562 -24.33 -13.64 10.50
CA GLU A 562 -25.37 -14.55 9.97
C GLU A 562 -26.39 -13.79 9.11
N ARG A 563 -26.56 -12.48 9.34
CA ARG A 563 -27.46 -11.62 8.59
C ARG A 563 -26.91 -10.20 8.47
N VAL A 564 -26.99 -9.64 7.27
CA VAL A 564 -26.67 -8.24 6.95
C VAL A 564 -27.84 -7.60 6.20
N VAL A 565 -28.16 -6.34 6.52
CA VAL A 565 -29.15 -5.54 5.77
C VAL A 565 -28.42 -4.34 5.20
N LEU A 566 -28.48 -4.20 3.88
CA LEU A 566 -27.84 -3.16 3.10
C LEU A 566 -28.90 -2.23 2.51
N TYR A 567 -28.61 -0.93 2.47
CA TYR A 567 -29.52 0.10 1.96
C TYR A 567 -28.95 0.77 0.71
N ASP A 568 -29.81 1.39 -0.08
CA ASP A 568 -29.40 2.14 -1.27
C ASP A 568 -28.29 3.17 -0.95
N GLY A 569 -27.30 3.26 -1.84
CA GLY A 569 -26.13 4.11 -1.68
C GLY A 569 -25.12 3.63 -0.62
N ALA A 570 -25.34 2.50 0.05
CA ALA A 570 -24.37 1.96 1.00
C ALA A 570 -23.11 1.49 0.29
N VAL A 571 -21.98 1.76 0.95
CA VAL A 571 -20.65 1.46 0.45
C VAL A 571 -19.83 0.84 1.58
N LEU A 572 -19.40 -0.41 1.41
CA LEU A 572 -18.63 -1.15 2.42
C LEU A 572 -17.25 -1.55 1.88
N PRO A 573 -16.24 -1.69 2.74
CA PRO A 573 -14.93 -2.20 2.34
C PRO A 573 -15.04 -3.59 1.71
N CYS A 574 -14.14 -3.90 0.76
CA CYS A 574 -14.06 -5.19 0.08
C CYS A 574 -13.54 -6.35 0.97
N VAL A 575 -13.10 -6.05 2.19
CA VAL A 575 -12.26 -6.95 2.98
C VAL A 575 -13.05 -7.90 3.89
N PRO A 576 -12.62 -9.16 4.06
CA PRO A 576 -13.27 -10.14 4.94
C PRO A 576 -13.53 -9.68 6.39
N ARG A 577 -12.69 -8.79 6.94
CA ARG A 577 -12.79 -8.29 8.33
C ARG A 577 -13.72 -7.07 8.49
N GLY A 578 -14.08 -6.40 7.39
CA GLY A 578 -14.94 -5.18 7.38
C GLY A 578 -16.08 -5.17 6.38
N GLY A 579 -16.19 -6.20 5.54
CA GLY A 579 -17.08 -6.30 4.39
C GLY A 579 -17.90 -7.59 4.36
N LEU A 580 -18.73 -7.73 3.34
CA LEU A 580 -19.64 -8.86 3.18
C LEU A 580 -18.97 -10.03 2.44
N GLN A 581 -18.88 -11.20 3.07
CA GLN A 581 -18.33 -12.40 2.44
C GLN A 581 -19.42 -13.44 2.13
N VAL A 582 -19.76 -13.58 0.85
CA VAL A 582 -20.78 -14.53 0.37
C VAL A 582 -20.25 -15.56 -0.63
N ARG A 583 -19.10 -15.33 -1.27
CA ARG A 583 -18.50 -16.29 -2.21
C ARG A 583 -18.02 -17.54 -1.48
N GLY A 584 -18.31 -18.71 -2.05
CA GLY A 584 -18.02 -20.00 -1.44
C GLY A 584 -18.80 -20.27 -0.15
N MET A 585 -19.81 -19.46 0.16
CA MET A 585 -20.75 -19.67 1.26
C MET A 585 -22.17 -19.82 0.71
N SER A 586 -22.96 -20.69 1.33
CA SER A 586 -24.39 -20.74 1.06
C SER A 586 -25.05 -19.50 1.67
N HIS A 587 -25.89 -18.82 0.90
CA HIS A 587 -26.52 -17.58 1.33
C HIS A 587 -27.84 -17.33 0.60
N ARG A 588 -28.64 -16.42 1.17
CA ARG A 588 -29.89 -15.95 0.60
C ARG A 588 -29.86 -14.43 0.52
N MET A 589 -30.25 -13.88 -0.63
CA MET A 589 -30.49 -12.45 -0.79
C MET A 589 -32.00 -12.21 -0.93
N THR A 590 -32.54 -11.25 -0.19
CA THR A 590 -33.90 -10.74 -0.36
C THR A 590 -33.82 -9.26 -0.66
N VAL A 591 -34.29 -8.86 -1.84
CA VAL A 591 -34.20 -7.48 -2.36
C VAL A 591 -35.60 -6.92 -2.46
N ARG A 592 -35.79 -5.69 -1.96
CA ARG A 592 -37.04 -4.94 -2.12
C ARG A 592 -36.77 -3.69 -2.96
N PHE A 593 -37.52 -3.50 -4.03
CA PHE A 593 -37.44 -2.30 -4.86
C PHE A 593 -38.76 -2.01 -5.57
N ASP A 594 -38.94 -0.77 -6.03
CA ASP A 594 -40.04 -0.35 -6.91
C ASP A 594 -39.49 0.12 -8.27
N ARG A 595 -40.24 -0.12 -9.34
CA ARG A 595 -39.95 0.41 -10.68
C ARG A 595 -41.25 0.72 -11.43
N VAL A 596 -41.26 1.87 -12.09
CA VAL A 596 -42.41 2.36 -12.87
C VAL A 596 -42.47 1.81 -14.29
N ASN A 597 -41.38 1.25 -14.82
CA ASN A 597 -41.34 0.63 -16.15
C ASN A 597 -40.33 -0.54 -16.26
N THR A 598 -40.49 -1.35 -17.31
CA THR A 598 -39.66 -2.54 -17.56
C THR A 598 -38.24 -2.25 -18.06
N THR A 599 -37.92 -0.98 -18.36
CA THR A 599 -36.57 -0.57 -18.78
C THR A 599 -35.68 -0.15 -17.60
N GLN A 600 -36.25 0.12 -16.42
CA GLN A 600 -35.46 0.51 -15.24
C GLN A 600 -34.63 -0.65 -14.67
N GLY A 601 -33.39 -0.83 -15.09
CA GLY A 601 -32.48 -1.83 -14.55
C GLY A 601 -31.28 -1.21 -13.86
N GLY A 602 -30.24 -2.02 -13.70
CA GLY A 602 -28.95 -1.62 -13.15
C GLY A 602 -28.46 -2.56 -12.03
N VAL A 603 -27.33 -2.21 -11.42
CA VAL A 603 -26.72 -2.99 -10.34
C VAL A 603 -27.50 -2.82 -9.03
N ILE A 604 -28.01 -3.93 -8.48
CA ILE A 604 -28.67 -3.93 -7.16
C ILE A 604 -27.61 -3.97 -6.05
N VAL A 605 -26.64 -4.86 -6.18
CA VAL A 605 -25.48 -4.96 -5.28
C VAL A 605 -24.31 -5.55 -6.04
N ALA A 606 -23.13 -4.98 -5.87
CA ALA A 606 -21.87 -5.50 -6.40
C ALA A 606 -20.82 -5.51 -5.29
N SER A 607 -19.92 -6.49 -5.31
CA SER A 607 -18.71 -6.48 -4.49
C SER A 607 -17.54 -6.93 -5.35
N GLY A 608 -16.51 -6.10 -5.44
CA GLY A 608 -15.42 -6.29 -6.39
C GLY A 608 -15.72 -5.69 -7.76
N GLY A 609 -14.98 -6.15 -8.76
CA GLY A 609 -15.07 -5.64 -10.13
C GLY A 609 -14.50 -6.63 -11.15
N ARG A 610 -13.83 -6.11 -12.17
CA ARG A 610 -13.26 -6.87 -13.29
C ARG A 610 -12.22 -7.91 -12.83
N PHE A 611 -11.51 -7.63 -11.75
CA PHE A 611 -10.41 -8.46 -11.23
C PHE A 611 -10.86 -9.44 -10.15
N GLY A 612 -12.16 -9.68 -10.04
CA GLY A 612 -12.75 -10.59 -9.07
C GLY A 612 -13.91 -9.92 -8.35
N GLY A 613 -14.96 -10.68 -8.07
CA GLY A 613 -16.14 -10.14 -7.42
C GLY A 613 -17.40 -10.95 -7.65
N TRP A 614 -18.53 -10.36 -7.30
CA TRP A 614 -19.87 -10.87 -7.59
C TRP A 614 -20.87 -9.72 -7.66
N ALA A 615 -21.95 -9.91 -8.42
CA ALA A 615 -22.99 -8.90 -8.56
C ALA A 615 -24.37 -9.52 -8.74
N LEU A 616 -25.37 -8.86 -8.19
CA LEU A 616 -26.79 -9.05 -8.50
C LEU A 616 -27.29 -7.80 -9.22
N PHE A 617 -27.84 -7.95 -10.41
CA PHE A 617 -28.25 -6.81 -11.23
C PHE A 617 -29.45 -7.14 -12.13
N VAL A 618 -30.10 -6.09 -12.63
CA VAL A 618 -31.19 -6.19 -13.61
C VAL A 618 -30.70 -5.73 -14.97
N HIS A 619 -30.71 -6.64 -15.94
CA HIS A 619 -30.34 -6.38 -17.33
C HIS A 619 -31.34 -7.08 -18.26
N ASP A 620 -31.77 -6.40 -19.32
CA ASP A 620 -32.83 -6.88 -20.23
C ASP A 620 -34.11 -7.35 -19.52
N ASN A 621 -34.53 -6.59 -18.50
CA ASN A 621 -35.71 -6.86 -17.67
C ASN A 621 -35.67 -8.22 -16.94
N ARG A 622 -34.49 -8.78 -16.71
CA ARG A 622 -34.26 -10.04 -16.00
C ARG A 622 -33.24 -9.84 -14.89
N LEU A 623 -33.30 -10.71 -13.88
CA LEU A 623 -32.28 -10.77 -12.83
C LEU A 623 -31.09 -11.59 -13.30
N HIS A 624 -29.91 -11.10 -12.97
CA HIS A 624 -28.64 -11.77 -13.21
C HIS A 624 -27.89 -11.86 -11.89
N TYR A 625 -27.40 -13.05 -11.56
CA TYR A 625 -26.43 -13.25 -10.49
C TYR A 625 -25.13 -13.76 -11.10
N THR A 626 -24.07 -12.97 -10.95
CA THR A 626 -22.76 -13.25 -11.52
C THR A 626 -21.72 -13.39 -10.42
N THR A 627 -20.80 -14.33 -10.62
CA THR A 627 -19.52 -14.38 -9.93
C THR A 627 -18.39 -14.24 -10.95
N ASN A 628 -17.38 -13.46 -10.60
CA ASN A 628 -16.18 -13.23 -11.38
C ASN A 628 -14.98 -13.76 -10.59
N ASP A 629 -14.30 -14.77 -11.13
CA ASP A 629 -13.05 -15.31 -10.60
C ASP A 629 -11.91 -14.96 -11.56
N PHE A 630 -11.43 -13.71 -11.48
CA PHE A 630 -10.29 -13.21 -12.28
C PHE A 630 -10.50 -13.33 -13.79
N GLY A 631 -11.68 -12.91 -14.25
CA GLY A 631 -12.11 -12.96 -15.65
C GLY A 631 -12.91 -14.21 -16.02
N GLU A 632 -12.83 -15.29 -15.22
CA GLU A 632 -13.71 -16.46 -15.37
C GLU A 632 -15.06 -16.17 -14.71
N ARG A 633 -16.12 -16.01 -15.52
CA ARG A 633 -17.44 -15.60 -15.03
C ARG A 633 -18.45 -16.74 -15.05
N GLY A 634 -19.12 -16.92 -13.92
CA GLY A 634 -20.34 -17.73 -13.81
C GLY A 634 -21.55 -16.81 -13.79
N ARG A 635 -22.58 -17.10 -14.57
CA ARG A 635 -23.80 -16.29 -14.64
C ARG A 635 -25.05 -17.16 -14.59
N VAL A 636 -26.01 -16.77 -13.76
CA VAL A 636 -27.35 -17.37 -13.71
C VAL A 636 -28.39 -16.27 -13.92
N VAL A 637 -29.34 -16.52 -14.81
CA VAL A 637 -30.35 -15.53 -15.26
C VAL A 637 -31.74 -16.03 -14.90
N SER A 638 -32.65 -15.12 -14.52
CA SER A 638 -34.05 -15.48 -14.29
C SER A 638 -34.79 -15.83 -15.59
N ASP A 639 -35.60 -16.89 -15.54
CA ASP A 639 -36.47 -17.34 -16.65
C ASP A 639 -37.70 -16.45 -16.83
N ARG A 640 -38.06 -15.68 -15.79
CA ARG A 640 -39.12 -14.68 -15.84
C ARG A 640 -38.56 -13.28 -15.98
N VAL A 641 -39.30 -12.45 -16.72
CA VAL A 641 -39.11 -11.00 -16.72
C VAL A 641 -39.71 -10.39 -15.47
N LEU A 642 -39.15 -9.25 -15.04
CA LEU A 642 -39.64 -8.53 -13.88
C LEU A 642 -40.91 -7.72 -14.20
N PRO A 643 -41.91 -7.69 -13.29
CA PRO A 643 -43.07 -6.81 -13.41
C PRO A 643 -42.70 -5.35 -13.07
N THR A 644 -43.69 -4.46 -13.07
CA THR A 644 -43.59 -3.08 -12.55
C THR A 644 -44.31 -2.95 -11.21
N GLY A 645 -44.03 -1.88 -10.47
CA GLY A 645 -44.52 -1.62 -9.12
C GLY A 645 -43.59 -2.17 -8.05
N PRO A 646 -44.09 -2.30 -6.80
CA PRO A 646 -43.34 -2.90 -5.70
C PRO A 646 -43.01 -4.37 -5.99
N ILE A 647 -41.74 -4.73 -5.88
CA ILE A 647 -41.20 -6.05 -6.18
C ILE A 647 -40.36 -6.54 -4.99
N VAL A 648 -40.56 -7.80 -4.64
CA VAL A 648 -39.65 -8.54 -3.76
C VAL A 648 -38.99 -9.63 -4.57
N VAL A 649 -37.67 -9.62 -4.65
CA VAL A 649 -36.89 -10.69 -5.26
C VAL A 649 -36.16 -11.46 -4.18
N ARG A 650 -36.13 -12.79 -4.32
CA ARG A 650 -35.31 -13.66 -3.48
C ARG A 650 -34.37 -14.50 -4.34
N VAL A 651 -33.09 -14.52 -3.98
CA VAL A 651 -32.04 -15.32 -4.60
C VAL A 651 -31.50 -16.28 -3.56
N ASP A 652 -31.73 -17.58 -3.73
CA ASP A 652 -31.07 -18.60 -2.90
C ASP A 652 -29.85 -19.13 -3.62
N VAL A 653 -28.68 -19.06 -2.99
CA VAL A 653 -27.41 -19.59 -3.49
C VAL A 653 -26.94 -20.70 -2.57
N VAL A 654 -26.96 -21.94 -3.06
CA VAL A 654 -26.59 -23.13 -2.30
C VAL A 654 -25.26 -23.65 -2.81
N ARG A 655 -24.21 -23.60 -2.00
CA ARG A 655 -22.92 -24.20 -2.37
C ARG A 655 -23.08 -25.71 -2.53
N THR A 656 -22.78 -26.23 -3.71
CA THR A 656 -22.89 -27.66 -4.03
C THR A 656 -21.54 -28.36 -4.09
N ASP A 657 -20.45 -27.60 -4.29
CA ASP A 657 -19.08 -28.10 -4.36
C ASP A 657 -18.10 -26.97 -3.95
N THR A 658 -16.80 -27.24 -3.99
CA THR A 658 -15.69 -26.30 -3.86
C THR A 658 -15.71 -25.15 -4.88
N ASP A 659 -16.29 -25.37 -6.06
CA ASP A 659 -16.31 -24.41 -7.17
C ASP A 659 -17.68 -24.24 -7.86
N ALA A 660 -18.73 -24.72 -7.21
CA ALA A 660 -20.07 -24.67 -7.77
C ALA A 660 -21.13 -24.34 -6.71
N ALA A 661 -22.16 -23.64 -7.15
CA ALA A 661 -23.39 -23.43 -6.40
C ALA A 661 -24.61 -23.70 -7.27
N TYR A 662 -25.76 -23.88 -6.64
CA TYR A 662 -27.07 -23.90 -7.29
C TYR A 662 -27.84 -22.65 -6.90
N VAL A 663 -28.20 -21.84 -7.90
CA VAL A 663 -28.87 -20.55 -7.73
C VAL A 663 -30.34 -20.69 -8.09
N ARG A 664 -31.23 -20.13 -7.28
CA ARG A 664 -32.68 -20.09 -7.53
C ARG A 664 -33.23 -18.70 -7.35
N PHE A 665 -34.02 -18.25 -8.31
CA PHE A 665 -34.69 -16.96 -8.27
C PHE A 665 -36.17 -17.10 -7.91
N PHE A 666 -36.69 -16.12 -7.18
CA PHE A 666 -38.11 -15.94 -6.92
C PHE A 666 -38.47 -14.48 -7.08
N VAL A 667 -39.61 -14.19 -7.70
CA VAL A 667 -40.15 -12.83 -7.90
C VAL A 667 -41.55 -12.81 -7.29
N ASN A 668 -41.75 -12.01 -6.24
CA ASN A 668 -42.98 -11.98 -5.45
C ASN A 668 -43.41 -13.39 -4.98
N ASP A 669 -42.45 -14.11 -4.39
CA ASP A 669 -42.56 -15.51 -3.91
C ASP A 669 -42.81 -16.59 -4.97
N GLU A 670 -42.96 -16.20 -6.24
CA GLU A 670 -43.11 -17.13 -7.35
C GLU A 670 -41.75 -17.56 -7.94
N PRO A 671 -41.50 -18.86 -8.18
CA PRO A 671 -40.27 -19.33 -8.82
C PRO A 671 -40.01 -18.65 -10.18
N ALA A 672 -38.77 -18.19 -10.37
CA ALA A 672 -38.33 -17.41 -11.52
C ALA A 672 -37.08 -17.97 -12.22
N GLY A 673 -36.78 -19.26 -12.03
CA GLY A 673 -35.68 -19.96 -12.69
C GLY A 673 -34.65 -20.48 -11.69
N ALA A 674 -33.85 -21.46 -12.14
CA ALA A 674 -32.77 -22.04 -11.35
C ALA A 674 -31.70 -22.66 -12.24
N ALA A 675 -30.43 -22.48 -11.88
CA ALA A 675 -29.31 -23.09 -12.60
C ALA A 675 -28.08 -23.27 -11.72
N THR A 676 -27.15 -24.10 -12.19
CA THR A 676 -25.82 -24.22 -11.58
C THR A 676 -24.99 -23.00 -11.93
N LEU A 677 -24.29 -22.45 -10.94
CA LEU A 677 -23.32 -21.38 -11.05
C LEU A 677 -21.92 -21.95 -10.84
N SER A 678 -21.01 -21.67 -11.77
CA SER A 678 -19.57 -21.93 -11.64
C SER A 678 -18.81 -20.90 -12.49
N PRO A 679 -17.68 -20.36 -12.01
CA PRO A 679 -17.00 -20.67 -10.75
C PRO A 679 -17.66 -20.05 -9.50
N PHE A 680 -17.58 -20.73 -8.35
CA PHE A 680 -18.11 -20.26 -7.05
C PHE A 680 -17.10 -20.46 -5.89
N ARG A 681 -15.83 -20.19 -6.16
CA ARG A 681 -14.72 -20.37 -5.21
C ARG A 681 -14.74 -19.32 -4.09
N ASN A 682 -14.30 -19.70 -2.89
CA ASN A 682 -14.00 -18.76 -1.80
C ASN A 682 -12.59 -18.17 -2.02
N ARG A 683 -12.48 -17.13 -2.85
CA ARG A 683 -11.21 -16.43 -3.10
C ARG A 683 -11.33 -14.95 -2.75
N TYR A 684 -10.28 -14.45 -2.11
CA TYR A 684 -10.08 -13.01 -1.90
C TYR A 684 -9.72 -12.35 -3.24
N PHE A 685 -10.15 -11.11 -3.43
CA PHE A 685 -9.83 -10.26 -4.58
C PHE A 685 -9.59 -8.84 -4.08
N ALA A 686 -8.82 -8.05 -4.83
CA ALA A 686 -8.43 -6.72 -4.39
C ALA A 686 -9.50 -5.63 -4.64
N ASN A 687 -9.57 -4.74 -3.65
CA ASN A 687 -9.64 -3.27 -3.71
C ASN A 687 -10.70 -2.62 -4.60
N GLU A 688 -11.85 -3.28 -4.72
CA GLU A 688 -13.10 -2.66 -5.14
C GLU A 688 -14.21 -3.01 -4.12
N PRO A 689 -14.91 -2.01 -3.57
CA PRO A 689 -15.83 -2.11 -2.44
C PRO A 689 -17.02 -3.04 -2.69
N THR A 690 -17.81 -3.28 -1.64
CA THR A 690 -19.23 -3.59 -1.82
C THR A 690 -20.04 -2.30 -2.01
N THR A 691 -20.83 -2.21 -3.06
CA THR A 691 -21.73 -1.09 -3.37
C THR A 691 -23.16 -1.58 -3.57
N VAL A 692 -24.14 -0.74 -3.22
CA VAL A 692 -25.57 -1.07 -3.22
C VAL A 692 -26.30 -0.01 -4.02
N GLY A 693 -27.13 -0.45 -4.97
CA GLY A 693 -27.82 0.40 -5.93
C GLY A 693 -26.93 0.95 -7.04
N ARG A 694 -25.64 0.58 -7.08
CA ARG A 694 -24.70 1.01 -8.12
C ARG A 694 -23.45 0.14 -8.21
N ASP A 695 -22.67 0.35 -9.27
CA ASP A 695 -21.26 -0.05 -9.42
C ASP A 695 -20.50 1.10 -10.12
N THR A 696 -19.31 1.49 -9.65
CA THR A 696 -18.65 2.75 -10.05
C THR A 696 -17.20 2.66 -10.49
N GLN A 697 -16.49 1.56 -10.22
CA GLN A 697 -15.04 1.49 -10.45
C GLN A 697 -14.70 0.66 -11.69
N THR A 698 -14.92 -0.66 -11.64
CA THR A 698 -14.84 -1.52 -12.81
C THR A 698 -15.94 -2.59 -12.77
N PRO A 699 -16.47 -3.01 -13.92
CA PRO A 699 -17.64 -3.88 -13.92
C PRO A 699 -17.29 -5.31 -13.50
N VAL A 700 -18.09 -5.89 -12.60
CA VAL A 700 -18.00 -7.32 -12.26
C VAL A 700 -18.33 -8.20 -13.47
N ASP A 701 -19.27 -7.77 -14.31
CA ASP A 701 -19.84 -8.52 -15.43
C ASP A 701 -19.73 -7.75 -16.76
N ASP A 702 -19.61 -8.45 -17.89
CA ASP A 702 -19.47 -7.83 -19.22
C ASP A 702 -20.81 -7.40 -19.86
N LEU A 703 -21.94 -7.61 -19.19
CA LEU A 703 -23.27 -7.14 -19.63
C LEU A 703 -23.56 -5.68 -19.27
N TYR A 704 -22.71 -5.02 -18.48
CA TYR A 704 -22.88 -3.62 -18.15
C TYR A 704 -21.55 -2.86 -18.11
N GLU A 705 -21.64 -1.55 -18.29
CA GLU A 705 -20.53 -0.60 -18.14
C GLU A 705 -20.74 0.21 -16.87
N VAL A 706 -19.64 0.69 -16.28
CA VAL A 706 -19.64 1.56 -15.09
C VAL A 706 -19.49 3.03 -15.49
N PRO A 707 -20.06 3.99 -14.74
CA PRO A 707 -20.94 3.76 -13.59
C PRO A 707 -22.30 3.17 -14.00
N ASN A 708 -22.80 2.23 -13.20
CA ASN A 708 -24.06 1.54 -13.42
C ASN A 708 -25.01 1.69 -12.24
N ASP A 709 -25.78 2.78 -12.21
CA ASP A 709 -26.76 3.02 -11.14
C ASP A 709 -28.07 2.24 -11.40
N PHE A 710 -28.66 1.70 -10.34
CA PHE A 710 -29.99 1.12 -10.39
C PHE A 710 -31.02 2.23 -10.57
N SER A 711 -31.74 2.18 -11.69
CA SER A 711 -32.66 3.25 -12.07
C SER A 711 -34.05 3.18 -11.42
N GLY A 712 -34.31 2.17 -10.57
CA GLY A 712 -35.52 2.03 -9.75
C GLY A 712 -35.34 2.58 -8.33
N ASP A 713 -36.38 2.49 -7.51
CA ASP A 713 -36.33 2.84 -6.08
C ASP A 713 -35.92 1.61 -5.27
N LEU A 714 -34.63 1.47 -4.98
CA LEU A 714 -34.09 0.36 -4.18
C LEU A 714 -34.32 0.63 -2.68
N ILE A 715 -35.01 -0.28 -2.00
CA ILE A 715 -35.34 -0.12 -0.58
C ILE A 715 -34.24 -0.74 0.29
N ASP A 716 -33.94 -2.02 0.07
CA ASP A 716 -32.88 -2.75 0.78
C ASP A 716 -32.51 -4.08 0.09
N VAL A 717 -31.33 -4.58 0.49
CA VAL A 717 -30.83 -5.93 0.22
C VAL A 717 -30.53 -6.60 1.56
N THR A 718 -31.34 -7.59 1.93
CA THR A 718 -31.08 -8.45 3.10
C THR A 718 -30.31 -9.68 2.66
N ILE A 719 -29.22 -10.01 3.34
CA ILE A 719 -28.37 -11.17 3.04
C ILE A 719 -28.23 -12.03 4.29
N ASP A 720 -28.78 -13.25 4.24
CA ASP A 720 -28.63 -14.27 5.28
C ASP A 720 -27.54 -15.27 4.84
N VAL A 721 -26.53 -15.50 5.68
CA VAL A 721 -25.38 -16.39 5.40
C VAL A 721 -25.47 -17.64 6.26
N PHE A 722 -25.44 -18.81 5.63
CA PHE A 722 -25.66 -20.11 6.29
C PHE A 722 -24.37 -20.94 6.48
N GLY A 723 -23.22 -20.43 6.04
CA GLY A 723 -21.91 -21.06 6.22
C GLY A 723 -21.30 -21.68 4.96
N GLY A 724 -20.11 -22.26 5.12
CA GLY A 724 -19.27 -22.78 4.03
C GLY A 724 -19.26 -24.32 3.87
N GLU A 725 -20.04 -25.05 4.68
CA GLU A 725 -20.12 -26.51 4.57
C GLU A 725 -20.89 -26.96 3.31
N HIS A 726 -20.55 -28.14 2.79
CA HIS A 726 -21.34 -28.79 1.74
C HIS A 726 -22.64 -29.29 2.34
N LEU A 727 -23.64 -28.43 2.36
CA LEU A 727 -24.99 -28.82 2.75
C LEU A 727 -25.67 -29.46 1.55
N ASP A 728 -26.25 -30.66 1.74
CA ASP A 728 -27.09 -31.23 0.70
C ASP A 728 -28.27 -30.29 0.45
N GLN A 729 -28.71 -30.21 -0.81
CA GLN A 729 -29.72 -29.25 -1.25
C GLN A 729 -31.00 -29.34 -0.43
N ARG A 730 -31.39 -30.52 0.05
CA ARG A 730 -32.65 -30.74 0.77
C ARG A 730 -32.54 -30.24 2.21
N THR A 731 -31.42 -30.52 2.87
CA THR A 731 -31.15 -30.08 4.24
C THR A 731 -31.08 -28.56 4.34
N LEU A 732 -30.37 -27.90 3.42
CA LEU A 732 -30.33 -26.43 3.42
C LEU A 732 -31.70 -25.85 3.04
N ILE A 733 -32.45 -26.45 2.10
CA ILE A 733 -33.84 -26.00 1.81
C ILE A 733 -34.70 -26.03 3.07
N GLU A 734 -34.57 -27.07 3.90
CA GLU A 734 -35.31 -27.18 5.16
C GLU A 734 -34.88 -26.10 6.17
N GLU A 735 -33.59 -25.80 6.30
CA GLU A 735 -33.07 -24.73 7.18
C GLU A 735 -33.50 -23.34 6.70
N ILE A 736 -33.36 -23.10 5.40
CA ILE A 736 -33.77 -21.90 4.70
C ILE A 736 -35.29 -21.67 4.82
N MET A 737 -36.10 -22.73 4.76
CA MET A 737 -37.55 -22.66 4.97
C MET A 737 -37.93 -22.48 6.44
N ARG A 738 -37.12 -22.95 7.39
CA ARG A 738 -37.33 -22.73 8.83
C ARG A 738 -37.00 -21.29 9.28
N SER A 739 -36.17 -20.58 8.53
CA SER A 739 -35.81 -19.17 8.79
C SER A 739 -36.85 -18.15 8.28
N GLN A 740 -37.86 -18.61 7.55
CA GLN A 740 -39.03 -17.83 7.11
C GLN A 740 -40.16 -17.98 8.14
#